data_AF-A0A1V6PFI7-F1
#
_entry.id   AF-A0A1V6PFI7-F1
#
_cell.length_a   1.000
_cell.length_b   1.000
_cell.length_c   1.000
_cell.angle_alpha   90.00
_cell.angle_beta   90.00
_cell.angle_gamma   90.00
#
_symmetry.space_group_name_H-M   'P 1'
#
loop_
_entity.id
_entity.type
_entity.pdbx_description
1 polymer ?
#
loop_
_entity_poly.entity_id
_entity_poly.type
_entity_poly.pdbx_seq_one_letter_code
_entity_poly.pdbx_strand_id
1 'polypeptide(L)'
;MTELTRTLPASWYCNESLYRMEKRAVFNKSWYLLGPVTRFQNVGEHHDYEVAQQPIYAIRTSGETVNPTAEELKVFHVETGKEVRSHVTPTGLLFSTIADDAPSFHEFFPELEGLLGKVDFTRLPYKRSIKYEGRFNWKTMVDGYQECLHCQYTHPSFSIYYPPTFYTVKNKHNFSQHIADPKKPDDGLFLYFFPNCTLNVYGGGMSSFRVCPTSDPHVTRMEFDYYHLESGEKFEEYFRFVRQVAMEDFELCEKAQDNLAKGVYHEGILNPEKENGVSYYQQRVFEMVCEQHEGDRTAKKNAENGLDGRAAPSMVQMEASSLFMDFVDAYFFTSPAVFVAAVTLAFLASRAWPRLSKQKQTDKLSYHSITKYQASDLSVSKEPEVPEGWWSSREEFELERRAVFSQSWIYLAHVSQFSKPGAYQSFDVAGFPIFLIRGKTGDGKIRAFHNVCRHRAYKIALKETGASTVLGCRYHGWSYDTTGRLVKAPQFDGVPGFEKSDNGLFEIHTHTIEHGYVFVNLNAGEPVAFDNSTHLALEEFGRTAGAGGSRSVLVTGQTLTGEFNWKLGASGRQFTDVLEQLEQRVSETMAPSLTNRLTRMITQKNTQANYSLFPSSFFYSFENSDLWLSLTFLPSSGTTTQVRYDLFNSSTKGNSNENDLANAVEGVIKDLIQAIETEYQSVHDRPVENSQSTRHFLQAIQEHSKLEKMHGGQIRPAMHQPKGSSLFQQAEQLCKEIDCSGPGSDGSPSGGLDW
;
A
#
# COMPACT_ATOMS: atom_id res chain seq x y z
N MET A 1 23.96 11.73 21.67
CA MET A 1 23.79 10.26 21.53
C MET A 1 23.97 9.93 20.06
N THR A 2 24.52 8.78 19.71
CA THR A 2 24.56 8.31 18.32
C THR A 2 23.14 7.98 17.87
N GLU A 3 22.75 8.44 16.69
CA GLU A 3 21.50 8.01 16.06
C GLU A 3 21.62 6.54 15.65
N LEU A 4 20.56 5.75 15.88
CA LEU A 4 20.49 4.37 15.40
C LEU A 4 20.09 4.35 13.93
N THR A 5 20.77 3.50 13.15
CA THR A 5 20.49 3.32 11.73
C THR A 5 19.06 2.83 11.51
N ARG A 6 18.47 3.26 10.40
CA ARG A 6 17.09 2.97 10.02
C ARG A 6 17.04 2.44 8.60
N THR A 7 15.93 1.79 8.24
CA THR A 7 15.66 1.41 6.86
C THR A 7 15.63 2.65 5.95
N LEU A 8 15.89 2.44 4.66
CA LEU A 8 15.45 3.36 3.61
C LEU A 8 13.94 3.69 3.78
N PRO A 9 13.49 4.89 3.35
CA PRO A 9 12.09 5.26 3.40
C PRO A 9 11.20 4.32 2.58
N ALA A 10 9.93 4.17 2.96
CA ALA A 10 8.95 3.36 2.22
C ALA A 10 8.81 3.77 0.74
N SER A 11 9.07 5.04 0.40
CA SER A 11 9.11 5.53 -0.98
C SER A 11 10.14 4.78 -1.85
N TRP A 12 11.28 4.37 -1.29
CA TRP A 12 12.32 3.63 -2.02
C TRP A 12 11.89 2.23 -2.44
N TYR A 13 10.81 1.69 -1.87
CA TYR A 13 10.24 0.40 -2.23
C TYR A 13 9.05 0.50 -3.20
N CYS A 14 8.64 1.72 -3.56
CA CYS A 14 7.36 1.98 -4.23
C CYS A 14 7.42 3.03 -5.34
N ASN A 15 8.46 3.86 -5.42
CA ASN A 15 8.58 4.93 -6.42
C ASN A 15 9.17 4.41 -7.75
N GLU A 16 8.49 4.69 -8.86
CA GLU A 16 8.89 4.18 -10.18
C GLU A 16 10.10 4.94 -10.78
N SER A 17 10.14 6.27 -10.65
CA SER A 17 11.23 7.12 -11.16
C SER A 17 12.58 6.72 -10.56
N LEU A 18 12.59 6.51 -9.25
CA LEU A 18 13.71 6.02 -8.46
C LEU A 18 14.06 4.56 -8.80
N TYR A 19 13.08 3.68 -9.02
CA TYR A 19 13.34 2.31 -9.47
C TYR A 19 14.01 2.26 -10.86
N ARG A 20 13.57 3.12 -11.79
CA ARG A 20 14.25 3.34 -13.09
C ARG A 20 15.67 3.91 -12.89
N MET A 21 15.92 4.70 -11.85
CA MET A 21 17.26 5.16 -11.46
C MET A 21 18.10 4.01 -10.86
N GLU A 22 17.57 3.18 -9.96
CA GLU A 22 18.25 2.00 -9.41
C GLU A 22 18.73 1.06 -10.51
N LYS A 23 17.91 0.83 -11.56
CA LYS A 23 18.31 0.06 -12.74
C LYS A 23 19.62 0.58 -13.36
N ARG A 24 19.74 1.89 -13.54
CA ARG A 24 20.91 2.55 -14.15
C ARG A 24 22.10 2.67 -13.19
N ALA A 25 21.83 3.03 -11.95
CA ALA A 25 22.83 3.32 -10.93
C ALA A 25 23.49 2.04 -10.39
N VAL A 26 22.68 1.04 -10.07
CA VAL A 26 23.09 -0.18 -9.38
C VAL A 26 23.25 -1.34 -10.37
N PHE A 27 22.19 -1.69 -11.10
CA PHE A 27 22.20 -2.93 -11.88
C PHE A 27 23.10 -2.85 -13.11
N ASN A 28 23.05 -1.74 -13.85
CA ASN A 28 23.91 -1.50 -15.01
C ASN A 28 25.39 -1.21 -14.67
N LYS A 29 25.85 -1.43 -13.42
CA LYS A 29 27.26 -1.27 -13.00
C LYS A 29 27.82 -2.46 -12.22
N SER A 30 27.09 -3.59 -12.20
CA SER A 30 27.36 -4.71 -11.28
C SER A 30 27.75 -6.02 -11.97
N TRP A 31 28.29 -6.95 -11.18
CA TRP A 31 28.61 -8.33 -11.58
C TRP A 31 27.63 -9.34 -10.97
N TYR A 32 27.31 -10.39 -11.72
CA TYR A 32 26.22 -11.32 -11.44
C TYR A 32 26.67 -12.77 -11.49
N LEU A 33 26.23 -13.58 -10.51
CA LEU A 33 26.49 -15.02 -10.47
C LEU A 33 25.54 -15.78 -11.41
N LEU A 34 26.09 -16.41 -12.44
CA LEU A 34 25.34 -17.29 -13.35
C LEU A 34 25.31 -18.74 -12.85
N GLY A 35 26.28 -19.13 -12.00
CA GLY A 35 26.33 -20.40 -11.29
C GLY A 35 27.66 -21.15 -11.46
N PRO A 36 27.80 -22.37 -10.92
CA PRO A 36 29.00 -23.17 -11.08
C PRO A 36 29.21 -23.70 -12.50
N VAL A 37 30.46 -23.99 -12.87
CA VAL A 37 30.87 -24.63 -14.12
C VAL A 37 30.11 -25.95 -14.42
N THR A 38 29.66 -26.65 -13.38
CA THR A 38 28.85 -27.88 -13.46
C THR A 38 27.44 -27.70 -14.03
N ARG A 39 26.98 -26.46 -14.25
CA ARG A 39 25.74 -26.15 -14.99
C ARG A 39 25.95 -26.17 -16.50
N PHE A 40 27.18 -25.89 -16.96
CA PHE A 40 27.51 -25.54 -18.35
C PHE A 40 28.31 -26.66 -19.05
N GLN A 41 27.96 -27.92 -18.80
CA GLN A 41 28.80 -29.05 -19.22
C GLN A 41 28.73 -29.35 -20.72
N ASN A 42 27.58 -29.12 -21.36
CA ASN A 42 27.34 -29.48 -22.75
C ASN A 42 27.82 -28.38 -23.72
N VAL A 43 28.70 -28.75 -24.66
CA VAL A 43 29.15 -27.82 -25.72
C VAL A 43 27.97 -27.48 -26.62
N GLY A 44 27.75 -26.18 -26.85
CA GLY A 44 26.65 -25.65 -27.67
C GLY A 44 25.32 -25.47 -26.94
N GLU A 45 25.19 -25.84 -25.66
CA GLU A 45 23.98 -25.57 -24.89
C GLU A 45 23.90 -24.08 -24.48
N HIS A 46 22.75 -23.46 -24.72
CA HIS A 46 22.43 -22.11 -24.27
C HIS A 46 21.78 -22.18 -22.88
N HIS A 47 22.27 -21.36 -21.95
CA HIS A 47 21.69 -21.20 -20.62
C HIS A 47 21.25 -19.75 -20.44
N ASP A 48 19.94 -19.51 -20.47
CA ASP A 48 19.37 -18.16 -20.52
C ASP A 48 19.13 -17.53 -19.15
N TYR A 49 19.58 -16.27 -19.03
CA TYR A 49 19.37 -15.40 -17.89
C TYR A 49 18.79 -14.06 -18.37
N GLU A 50 18.09 -13.38 -17.48
CA GLU A 50 17.71 -11.98 -17.71
C GLU A 50 18.00 -11.22 -16.42
N VAL A 51 18.84 -10.20 -16.56
CA VAL A 51 19.40 -9.41 -15.47
C VAL A 51 18.94 -7.98 -15.67
N ALA A 52 18.10 -7.48 -14.77
CA ALA A 52 17.48 -6.16 -14.89
C ALA A 52 16.90 -5.88 -16.30
N GLN A 53 16.05 -6.79 -16.81
CA GLN A 53 15.44 -6.69 -18.13
C GLN A 53 16.45 -6.65 -19.30
N GLN A 54 17.68 -7.14 -19.11
CA GLN A 54 18.67 -7.34 -20.18
C GLN A 54 18.93 -8.84 -20.35
N PRO A 55 18.51 -9.45 -21.47
CA PRO A 55 18.63 -10.89 -21.70
C PRO A 55 20.04 -11.27 -22.15
N ILE A 56 20.65 -12.22 -21.44
CA ILE A 56 21.98 -12.78 -21.73
C ILE A 56 21.93 -14.30 -21.70
N TYR A 57 22.77 -14.96 -22.50
CA TYR A 57 22.96 -16.40 -22.43
C TYR A 57 24.42 -16.75 -22.19
N ALA A 58 24.66 -17.77 -21.36
CA ALA A 58 25.97 -18.39 -21.22
C ALA A 58 26.01 -19.68 -22.04
N ILE A 59 27.16 -19.96 -22.66
CA ILE A 59 27.37 -21.11 -23.55
C ILE A 59 28.79 -21.66 -23.38
N ARG A 60 28.91 -22.99 -23.35
CA ARG A 60 30.20 -23.67 -23.53
C ARG A 60 30.49 -23.78 -25.03
N THR A 61 31.52 -23.09 -25.49
CA THR A 61 31.84 -22.97 -26.93
C THR A 61 32.69 -24.13 -27.47
N SER A 62 33.44 -24.80 -26.62
CA SER A 62 34.35 -25.91 -26.97
C SER A 62 34.69 -26.73 -25.72
N GLY A 63 35.46 -27.82 -25.90
CA GLY A 63 36.04 -28.60 -24.81
C GLY A 63 35.62 -30.06 -24.76
N GLU A 64 36.50 -30.90 -24.19
CA GLU A 64 36.27 -32.33 -23.94
C GLU A 64 36.30 -32.70 -22.44
N THR A 65 36.63 -31.74 -21.56
CA THR A 65 36.68 -31.93 -20.11
C THR A 65 35.28 -32.00 -19.48
N VAL A 66 35.14 -32.71 -18.35
CA VAL A 66 33.86 -32.81 -17.62
C VAL A 66 33.35 -31.46 -17.09
N ASN A 67 34.28 -30.59 -16.68
CA ASN A 67 33.98 -29.20 -16.30
C ASN A 67 34.69 -28.25 -17.28
N PRO A 68 34.01 -27.23 -17.79
CA PRO A 68 34.59 -26.27 -18.73
C PRO A 68 35.60 -25.32 -18.07
N THR A 69 36.51 -24.78 -18.90
CA THR A 69 37.49 -23.77 -18.48
C THR A 69 36.97 -22.33 -18.66
N ALA A 70 37.76 -21.34 -18.23
CA ALA A 70 37.44 -19.92 -18.41
C ALA A 70 37.42 -19.49 -19.89
N GLU A 71 38.23 -20.14 -20.73
CA GLU A 71 38.32 -19.89 -22.17
C GLU A 71 37.14 -20.50 -22.94
N GLU A 72 36.63 -21.64 -22.46
CA GLU A 72 35.50 -22.38 -23.06
C GLU A 72 34.14 -21.73 -22.78
N LEU A 73 33.99 -21.04 -21.64
CA LEU A 73 32.74 -20.38 -21.24
C LEU A 73 32.63 -18.93 -21.74
N LYS A 74 31.66 -18.71 -22.63
CA LYS A 74 31.33 -17.39 -23.15
C LYS A 74 29.93 -16.97 -22.73
N VAL A 75 29.72 -15.65 -22.63
CA VAL A 75 28.43 -15.05 -22.29
C VAL A 75 28.13 -13.97 -23.32
N PHE A 76 26.91 -13.94 -23.84
CA PHE A 76 26.50 -13.03 -24.91
C PHE A 76 25.19 -12.33 -24.56
N HIS A 77 25.04 -11.08 -25.00
CA HIS A 77 23.78 -10.35 -24.93
C HIS A 77 22.87 -10.77 -26.08
N VAL A 78 21.66 -11.26 -25.77
CA VAL A 78 20.76 -11.91 -26.75
C VAL A 78 20.41 -10.97 -27.91
N GLU A 79 20.06 -9.71 -27.61
CA GLU A 79 19.56 -8.76 -28.62
C GLU A 79 20.63 -8.22 -29.57
N THR A 80 21.90 -8.20 -29.14
CA THR A 80 23.00 -7.56 -29.89
C THR A 80 24.02 -8.57 -30.42
N GLY A 81 23.98 -9.81 -29.97
CA GLY A 81 24.98 -10.85 -30.28
C GLY A 81 26.38 -10.56 -29.73
N LYS A 82 26.55 -9.51 -28.93
CA LYS A 82 27.86 -9.08 -28.41
C LYS A 82 28.30 -9.99 -27.26
N GLU A 83 29.55 -10.43 -27.27
CA GLU A 83 30.18 -11.05 -26.10
C GLU A 83 30.23 -10.00 -24.96
N VAL A 84 29.70 -10.37 -23.79
CA VAL A 84 29.74 -9.56 -22.57
C VAL A 84 30.80 -10.11 -21.63
N ARG A 85 31.36 -9.25 -20.75
CA ARG A 85 32.47 -9.65 -19.88
C ARG A 85 32.04 -10.76 -18.92
N SER A 86 32.84 -11.80 -18.83
CA SER A 86 32.70 -12.91 -17.88
C SER A 86 33.98 -13.09 -17.05
N HIS A 87 33.85 -13.78 -15.92
CA HIS A 87 34.95 -14.21 -15.07
C HIS A 87 34.61 -15.58 -14.49
N VAL A 88 35.52 -16.54 -14.56
CA VAL A 88 35.37 -17.85 -13.90
C VAL A 88 36.37 -17.92 -12.76
N THR A 89 35.86 -18.04 -11.53
CA THR A 89 36.73 -18.11 -10.35
C THR A 89 37.53 -19.42 -10.34
N PRO A 90 38.70 -19.49 -9.69
CA PRO A 90 39.48 -20.73 -9.53
C PRO A 90 38.71 -21.90 -8.89
N THR A 91 37.63 -21.61 -8.16
CA THR A 91 36.73 -22.58 -7.53
C THR A 91 35.56 -23.01 -8.42
N GLY A 92 35.46 -22.47 -9.64
CA GLY A 92 34.49 -22.87 -10.65
C GLY A 92 33.13 -22.18 -10.57
N LEU A 93 33.06 -20.90 -10.17
CA LEU A 93 31.84 -20.07 -10.33
C LEU A 93 31.98 -19.12 -11.53
N LEU A 94 30.99 -19.13 -12.42
CA LEU A 94 30.87 -18.18 -13.53
C LEU A 94 30.12 -16.92 -13.08
N PHE A 95 30.77 -15.78 -13.23
CA PHE A 95 30.18 -14.45 -13.11
C PHE A 95 30.19 -13.72 -14.46
N SER A 96 29.29 -12.75 -14.64
CA SER A 96 29.29 -11.85 -15.80
C SER A 96 28.78 -10.45 -15.44
N THR A 97 29.11 -9.45 -16.25
CA THR A 97 28.53 -8.10 -16.19
C THR A 97 27.97 -7.68 -17.54
N ILE A 98 26.78 -7.09 -17.52
CA ILE A 98 26.02 -6.65 -18.71
C ILE A 98 26.49 -5.30 -19.27
N ALA A 99 27.42 -4.61 -18.58
CA ALA A 99 27.84 -3.26 -18.89
C ALA A 99 29.32 -3.19 -19.28
N ASP A 100 29.66 -2.30 -20.22
CA ASP A 100 31.05 -2.11 -20.68
C ASP A 100 31.89 -1.29 -19.69
N ASP A 101 31.26 -0.38 -18.94
CA ASP A 101 31.87 0.58 -18.01
C ASP A 101 31.95 0.10 -16.54
N ALA A 102 31.32 -1.02 -16.20
CA ALA A 102 31.42 -1.59 -14.85
C ALA A 102 32.88 -1.93 -14.47
N PRO A 103 33.29 -1.86 -13.20
CA PRO A 103 34.66 -2.18 -12.76
C PRO A 103 35.10 -3.61 -13.15
N SER A 104 36.39 -3.92 -13.08
CA SER A 104 36.84 -5.31 -13.20
C SER A 104 36.33 -6.16 -12.02
N PHE A 105 36.25 -7.48 -12.22
CA PHE A 105 35.76 -8.41 -11.19
C PHE A 105 36.47 -8.24 -9.84
N HIS A 106 37.79 -8.00 -9.85
CA HIS A 106 38.61 -7.86 -8.64
C HIS A 106 38.46 -6.49 -7.95
N GLU A 107 38.10 -5.44 -8.70
CA GLU A 107 37.75 -4.13 -8.13
C GLU A 107 36.33 -4.15 -7.55
N PHE A 108 35.41 -4.88 -8.18
CA PHE A 108 34.03 -5.01 -7.73
C PHE A 108 33.89 -5.95 -6.52
N PHE A 109 34.61 -7.09 -6.50
CA PHE A 109 34.60 -8.07 -5.41
C PHE A 109 36.00 -8.31 -4.83
N PRO A 110 36.64 -7.32 -4.18
CA PRO A 110 37.96 -7.49 -3.59
C PRO A 110 37.95 -8.56 -2.49
N GLU A 111 39.03 -9.36 -2.41
CA GLU A 111 39.20 -10.51 -1.51
C GLU A 111 38.25 -11.71 -1.73
N LEU A 112 37.24 -11.64 -2.61
CA LEU A 112 36.18 -12.66 -2.69
C LEU A 112 36.72 -14.08 -2.98
N GLU A 113 37.65 -14.23 -3.92
CA GLU A 113 38.17 -15.57 -4.28
C GLU A 113 38.87 -16.27 -3.10
N GLY A 114 39.50 -15.50 -2.20
CA GLY A 114 40.10 -16.02 -0.97
C GLY A 114 39.07 -16.53 0.05
N LEU A 115 37.83 -16.06 -0.02
CA LEU A 115 36.70 -16.61 0.73
C LEU A 115 36.09 -17.84 0.03
N LEU A 116 35.93 -17.77 -1.30
CA LEU A 116 35.39 -18.87 -2.10
C LEU A 116 36.26 -20.12 -2.04
N GLY A 117 37.59 -19.99 -1.91
CA GLY A 117 38.59 -21.07 -1.86
C GLY A 117 38.39 -22.15 -0.79
N LYS A 118 37.38 -22.02 0.09
CA LYS A 118 36.96 -23.05 1.05
C LYS A 118 36.07 -24.13 0.43
N VAL A 119 35.37 -23.83 -0.66
CA VAL A 119 34.37 -24.71 -1.28
C VAL A 119 34.72 -24.95 -2.74
N ASP A 120 34.78 -26.23 -3.10
CA ASP A 120 35.02 -26.69 -4.47
C ASP A 120 33.68 -26.84 -5.21
N PHE A 121 33.24 -25.77 -5.88
CA PHE A 121 31.99 -25.75 -6.63
C PHE A 121 32.05 -26.59 -7.91
N THR A 122 33.25 -26.97 -8.38
CA THR A 122 33.45 -27.86 -9.54
C THR A 122 32.89 -29.27 -9.30
N ARG A 123 32.62 -29.62 -8.04
CA ARG A 123 32.14 -30.95 -7.61
C ARG A 123 30.65 -31.03 -7.32
N LEU A 124 29.87 -29.96 -7.48
CA LEU A 124 28.44 -29.91 -7.14
C LEU A 124 27.57 -30.00 -8.41
N PRO A 125 26.98 -31.17 -8.76
CA PRO A 125 26.17 -31.31 -9.97
C PRO A 125 24.89 -30.47 -9.89
N TYR A 126 24.56 -29.80 -10.99
CA TYR A 126 23.25 -29.18 -11.19
C TYR A 126 22.12 -30.23 -11.14
N LYS A 127 20.94 -29.84 -10.62
CA LYS A 127 19.77 -30.73 -10.48
C LYS A 127 18.46 -30.11 -10.98
N ARG A 128 18.18 -28.86 -10.63
CA ARG A 128 16.90 -28.21 -10.89
C ARG A 128 17.05 -26.70 -10.90
N SER A 129 16.28 -26.03 -11.76
CA SER A 129 16.01 -24.59 -11.67
C SER A 129 14.51 -24.38 -11.49
N ILE A 130 14.11 -23.31 -10.82
CA ILE A 130 12.73 -22.79 -10.85
C ILE A 130 12.75 -21.27 -11.01
N LYS A 131 11.72 -20.72 -11.66
CA LYS A 131 11.50 -19.27 -11.77
C LYS A 131 10.05 -18.97 -11.42
N TYR A 132 9.79 -17.91 -10.65
CA TYR A 132 8.44 -17.46 -10.29
C TYR A 132 8.45 -15.98 -9.86
N GLU A 133 7.32 -15.30 -9.97
CA GLU A 133 7.19 -13.88 -9.63
C GLU A 133 6.61 -13.68 -8.23
N GLY A 134 6.94 -12.56 -7.60
CA GLY A 134 6.38 -12.12 -6.32
C GLY A 134 6.09 -10.63 -6.29
N ARG A 135 5.03 -10.24 -5.58
CA ARG A 135 4.53 -8.87 -5.49
C ARG A 135 5.28 -8.06 -4.44
N PHE A 136 6.59 -7.95 -4.64
CA PHE A 136 7.49 -7.11 -3.86
C PHE A 136 8.58 -6.47 -4.71
N ASN A 137 9.09 -5.33 -4.24
CA ASN A 137 10.31 -4.72 -4.77
C ASN A 137 11.52 -5.59 -4.40
N TRP A 138 12.55 -5.60 -5.27
CA TRP A 138 13.74 -6.44 -5.10
C TRP A 138 14.42 -6.26 -3.73
N LYS A 139 14.44 -5.03 -3.20
CA LYS A 139 15.03 -4.72 -1.89
C LYS A 139 14.35 -5.48 -0.75
N THR A 140 13.04 -5.69 -0.81
CA THR A 140 12.26 -6.36 0.25
C THR A 140 12.71 -7.81 0.50
N MET A 141 13.19 -8.50 -0.54
CA MET A 141 13.77 -9.85 -0.44
C MET A 141 15.24 -9.82 0.01
N VAL A 142 16.03 -8.88 -0.50
CA VAL A 142 17.43 -8.70 -0.08
C VAL A 142 17.51 -8.30 1.40
N ASP A 143 16.55 -7.50 1.88
CA ASP A 143 16.37 -7.14 3.28
C ASP A 143 16.29 -8.36 4.20
N GLY A 144 15.38 -9.29 3.93
CA GLY A 144 15.21 -10.50 4.74
C GLY A 144 16.47 -11.37 4.73
N TYR A 145 17.07 -11.56 3.55
CA TYR A 145 18.33 -12.32 3.43
C TYR A 145 19.53 -11.63 4.12
N GLN A 146 19.51 -10.30 4.28
CA GLN A 146 20.58 -9.55 4.92
C GLN A 146 20.55 -9.58 6.48
N GLU A 147 19.67 -10.38 7.08
CA GLU A 147 19.59 -10.63 8.52
C GLU A 147 19.14 -12.07 8.85
N CYS A 148 19.09 -12.44 10.14
CA CYS A 148 18.49 -13.69 10.61
C CYS A 148 17.86 -13.53 12.02
N LEU A 149 17.46 -12.30 12.34
CA LEU A 149 16.63 -11.94 13.48
C LEU A 149 15.22 -12.56 13.34
N HIS A 150 14.70 -12.66 12.11
CA HIS A 150 13.41 -13.31 11.81
C HIS A 150 13.44 -14.84 11.89
N CYS A 151 14.61 -15.48 11.72
CA CYS A 151 14.74 -16.92 11.54
C CYS A 151 14.00 -17.75 12.61
N GLN A 152 14.15 -17.33 13.88
CA GLN A 152 13.53 -17.97 15.06
C GLN A 152 12.00 -17.91 15.09
N TYR A 153 11.38 -17.01 14.32
CA TYR A 153 9.92 -16.78 14.29
C TYR A 153 9.28 -17.30 13.01
N THR A 154 10.01 -17.27 11.90
CA THR A 154 9.50 -17.64 10.57
C THR A 154 9.93 -19.03 10.15
N HIS A 155 11.18 -19.44 10.43
CA HIS A 155 11.76 -20.69 9.95
C HIS A 155 12.07 -21.65 11.12
N PRO A 156 11.06 -22.28 11.74
CA PRO A 156 11.28 -23.20 12.86
C PRO A 156 12.13 -24.41 12.44
N SER A 157 11.90 -24.95 11.24
CA SER A 157 12.67 -26.07 10.68
C SER A 157 14.15 -25.70 10.47
N PHE A 158 14.43 -24.52 9.93
CA PHE A 158 15.80 -24.05 9.68
C PHE A 158 16.55 -23.76 10.99
N SER A 159 15.89 -23.09 11.94
CA SER A 159 16.48 -22.68 13.22
C SER A 159 16.91 -23.84 14.13
N ILE A 160 16.44 -25.06 13.86
CA ILE A 160 16.91 -26.30 14.52
C ILE A 160 18.34 -26.67 14.07
N TYR A 161 18.68 -26.43 12.80
CA TYR A 161 19.99 -26.73 12.22
C TYR A 161 20.95 -25.53 12.26
N TYR A 162 20.40 -24.32 12.08
CA TYR A 162 21.15 -23.06 12.01
C TYR A 162 20.59 -22.05 13.03
N PRO A 163 20.87 -22.23 14.32
CA PRO A 163 20.28 -21.41 15.38
C PRO A 163 20.80 -19.95 15.34
N PRO A 164 19.94 -18.93 15.27
CA PRO A 164 20.35 -17.53 15.08
C PRO A 164 21.16 -16.93 16.25
N THR A 165 21.30 -17.65 17.36
CA THR A 165 22.11 -17.30 18.53
C THR A 165 23.55 -16.90 18.16
N PHE A 166 24.20 -17.67 17.27
CA PHE A 166 25.59 -17.44 16.85
C PHE A 166 25.72 -16.72 15.51
N TYR A 167 24.58 -16.35 14.90
CA TYR A 167 24.54 -15.78 13.56
C TYR A 167 25.15 -14.37 13.54
N THR A 168 26.02 -14.15 12.55
CA THR A 168 26.70 -12.88 12.29
C THR A 168 26.84 -12.64 10.78
N VAL A 169 26.74 -11.37 10.36
CA VAL A 169 27.00 -10.95 8.97
C VAL A 169 28.29 -10.13 8.93
N LYS A 170 29.20 -10.51 8.03
CA LYS A 170 30.47 -9.82 7.75
C LYS A 170 30.40 -9.18 6.38
N ASN A 171 30.21 -7.86 6.40
CA ASN A 171 30.10 -7.05 5.20
C ASN A 171 31.48 -6.82 4.57
N LYS A 172 31.54 -6.88 3.24
CA LYS A 172 32.70 -6.64 2.37
C LYS A 172 32.24 -5.79 1.17
N HIS A 173 33.17 -5.21 0.42
CA HIS A 173 32.79 -4.36 -0.71
C HIS A 173 31.98 -5.16 -1.74
N ASN A 174 30.72 -4.76 -1.93
CA ASN A 174 29.71 -5.40 -2.77
C ASN A 174 29.37 -6.89 -2.45
N PHE A 175 29.76 -7.44 -1.29
CA PHE A 175 29.26 -8.76 -0.85
C PHE A 175 29.19 -8.93 0.68
N SER A 176 28.33 -9.82 1.16
CA SER A 176 28.18 -10.13 2.60
C SER A 176 28.41 -11.62 2.85
N GLN A 177 29.27 -11.95 3.83
CA GLN A 177 29.41 -13.32 4.34
C GLN A 177 28.57 -13.51 5.60
N HIS A 178 27.64 -14.46 5.56
CA HIS A 178 26.81 -14.85 6.68
C HIS A 178 27.38 -16.13 7.31
N ILE A 179 27.47 -16.18 8.63
CA ILE A 179 28.04 -17.29 9.38
C ILE A 179 27.02 -17.73 10.43
N ALA A 180 26.45 -18.92 10.26
CA ALA A 180 25.45 -19.48 11.20
C ALA A 180 26.10 -20.16 12.43
N ASP A 181 27.15 -20.95 12.24
CA ASP A 181 27.98 -21.48 13.33
C ASP A 181 29.48 -21.26 13.00
N PRO A 182 30.20 -20.39 13.75
CA PRO A 182 31.63 -20.18 13.58
C PRO A 182 32.51 -21.44 13.71
N LYS A 183 31.99 -22.54 14.27
CA LYS A 183 32.68 -23.85 14.36
C LYS A 183 32.51 -24.71 13.09
N LYS A 184 31.59 -24.33 12.20
CA LYS A 184 31.29 -24.99 10.93
C LYS A 184 31.46 -23.99 9.77
N PRO A 185 32.69 -23.55 9.43
CA PRO A 185 32.91 -22.52 8.42
C PRO A 185 32.41 -22.90 7.00
N ASP A 186 32.18 -24.20 6.76
CA ASP A 186 31.89 -24.79 5.44
C ASP A 186 30.49 -25.48 5.37
N ASP A 187 29.71 -25.46 6.46
CA ASP A 187 28.33 -26.00 6.55
C ASP A 187 27.44 -24.95 7.22
N GLY A 188 26.67 -24.22 6.41
CA GLY A 188 26.06 -22.96 6.81
C GLY A 188 26.88 -21.73 6.39
N LEU A 189 27.53 -21.80 5.22
CA LEU A 189 28.12 -20.66 4.52
C LEU A 189 27.07 -20.06 3.59
N PHE A 190 26.61 -18.85 3.88
CA PHE A 190 25.67 -18.12 3.02
C PHE A 190 26.32 -16.81 2.56
N LEU A 191 26.21 -16.50 1.27
CA LEU A 191 26.85 -15.36 0.61
C LEU A 191 25.81 -14.56 -0.17
N TYR A 192 25.77 -13.26 0.06
CA TYR A 192 25.08 -12.30 -0.82
C TYR A 192 26.11 -11.59 -1.69
N PHE A 193 25.87 -11.57 -3.00
CA PHE A 193 26.61 -10.77 -3.97
C PHE A 193 25.70 -9.64 -4.45
N PHE A 194 26.12 -8.41 -4.17
CA PHE A 194 25.38 -7.22 -4.55
C PHE A 194 25.29 -7.11 -6.08
N PRO A 195 24.11 -6.77 -6.64
CA PRO A 195 22.92 -6.29 -5.95
C PRO A 195 21.86 -7.35 -5.64
N ASN A 196 21.94 -8.56 -6.21
CA ASN A 196 20.76 -9.43 -6.23
C ASN A 196 21.00 -10.95 -6.28
N CYS A 197 22.25 -11.41 -6.18
CA CYS A 197 22.57 -12.83 -6.27
C CYS A 197 22.89 -13.39 -4.87
N THR A 198 22.48 -14.63 -4.59
CA THR A 198 22.86 -15.34 -3.36
C THR A 198 23.46 -16.70 -3.66
N LEU A 199 24.22 -17.23 -2.71
CA LEU A 199 24.78 -18.58 -2.75
C LEU A 199 24.81 -19.15 -1.32
N ASN A 200 24.21 -20.32 -1.14
CA ASN A 200 24.03 -20.96 0.16
C ASN A 200 24.58 -22.38 0.10
N VAL A 201 25.60 -22.69 0.91
CA VAL A 201 26.21 -24.03 1.04
C VAL A 201 25.84 -24.62 2.40
N TYR A 202 25.04 -25.68 2.38
CA TYR A 202 24.62 -26.39 3.60
C TYR A 202 24.10 -27.78 3.30
N GLY A 203 24.23 -28.70 4.26
CA GLY A 203 23.59 -30.02 4.20
C GLY A 203 24.04 -30.94 3.04
N GLY A 204 25.22 -30.71 2.47
CA GLY A 204 25.75 -31.49 1.33
C GLY A 204 25.30 -31.01 -0.06
N GLY A 205 24.56 -29.89 -0.12
CA GLY A 205 24.14 -29.24 -1.35
C GLY A 205 24.49 -27.75 -1.41
N MET A 206 24.12 -27.14 -2.52
CA MET A 206 24.13 -25.69 -2.69
C MET A 206 22.82 -25.22 -3.33
N SER A 207 22.32 -24.08 -2.88
CA SER A 207 21.29 -23.32 -3.61
C SER A 207 21.81 -21.92 -3.93
N SER A 208 21.45 -21.40 -5.09
CA SER A 208 21.65 -20.00 -5.44
C SER A 208 20.30 -19.42 -5.83
N PHE A 209 20.03 -18.16 -5.46
CA PHE A 209 18.88 -17.45 -5.99
C PHE A 209 19.22 -16.06 -6.50
N ARG A 210 18.40 -15.56 -7.44
CA ARG A 210 18.52 -14.23 -8.02
C ARG A 210 17.21 -13.48 -7.86
N VAL A 211 17.31 -12.24 -7.41
CA VAL A 211 16.20 -11.33 -7.17
C VAL A 211 16.12 -10.37 -8.37
N CYS A 212 15.49 -10.78 -9.47
CA CYS A 212 15.53 -10.02 -10.72
C CYS A 212 14.41 -8.96 -10.79
N PRO A 213 14.74 -7.66 -10.87
CA PRO A 213 13.73 -6.60 -11.00
C PRO A 213 13.05 -6.66 -12.38
N THR A 214 11.71 -6.66 -12.40
CA THR A 214 10.90 -6.58 -13.64
C THR A 214 10.72 -5.13 -14.09
N SER A 215 9.87 -4.85 -15.08
CA SER A 215 9.47 -3.48 -15.43
C SER A 215 8.63 -2.78 -14.35
N ASP A 216 7.87 -3.52 -13.54
CA ASP A 216 7.05 -2.99 -12.45
C ASP A 216 7.88 -2.89 -11.14
N PRO A 217 7.96 -1.73 -10.47
CA PRO A 217 8.67 -1.57 -9.19
C PRO A 217 8.12 -2.45 -8.06
N HIS A 218 6.89 -2.95 -8.19
CA HIS A 218 6.22 -3.82 -7.22
C HIS A 218 6.30 -5.32 -7.58
N VAL A 219 6.91 -5.71 -8.72
CA VAL A 219 7.04 -7.12 -9.11
C VAL A 219 8.51 -7.52 -9.30
N THR A 220 8.90 -8.57 -8.59
CA THR A 220 10.24 -9.17 -8.67
C THR A 220 10.11 -10.60 -9.21
N ARG A 221 10.95 -10.93 -10.19
CA ARG A 221 11.08 -12.29 -10.72
C ARG A 221 12.19 -13.01 -9.98
N MET A 222 11.81 -13.99 -9.15
CA MET A 222 12.75 -14.83 -8.43
C MET A 222 13.22 -15.99 -9.31
N GLU A 223 14.53 -16.22 -9.37
CA GLU A 223 15.11 -17.45 -9.93
C GLU A 223 15.84 -18.23 -8.83
N PHE A 224 15.76 -19.55 -8.85
CA PHE A 224 16.54 -20.43 -7.97
C PHE A 224 17.19 -21.55 -8.77
N ASP A 225 18.46 -21.84 -8.48
CA ASP A 225 19.22 -22.95 -9.02
C ASP A 225 19.69 -23.87 -7.88
N TYR A 226 19.48 -25.18 -8.03
CA TYR A 226 19.76 -26.20 -7.01
C TYR A 226 20.82 -27.20 -7.49
N TYR A 227 21.79 -27.47 -6.62
CA TYR A 227 22.95 -28.33 -6.86
C TYR A 227 23.12 -29.27 -5.67
N HIS A 228 23.43 -30.54 -5.93
CA HIS A 228 23.51 -31.54 -4.86
C HIS A 228 24.35 -32.76 -5.29
N LEU A 229 25.12 -33.34 -4.38
CA LEU A 229 25.93 -34.54 -4.69
C LEU A 229 25.01 -35.75 -5.00
N GLU A 230 24.09 -36.03 -4.08
CA GLU A 230 23.11 -37.12 -4.18
C GLU A 230 22.02 -36.84 -5.22
N SER A 231 21.26 -37.87 -5.60
CA SER A 231 20.13 -37.81 -6.54
C SER A 231 18.94 -38.64 -6.04
N GLY A 232 17.76 -38.51 -6.67
CA GLY A 232 16.54 -39.19 -6.23
C GLY A 232 16.02 -38.62 -4.90
N GLU A 233 15.40 -39.46 -4.06
CA GLU A 233 14.72 -39.05 -2.82
C GLU A 233 15.57 -38.12 -1.92
N LYS A 234 16.87 -38.40 -1.76
CA LYS A 234 17.77 -37.53 -0.96
C LYS A 234 17.84 -36.09 -1.50
N PHE A 235 17.80 -35.91 -2.82
CA PHE A 235 17.73 -34.59 -3.43
C PHE A 235 16.33 -33.97 -3.24
N GLU A 236 15.26 -34.75 -3.31
CA GLU A 236 13.91 -34.24 -3.07
C GLU A 236 13.66 -33.89 -1.59
N GLU A 237 14.34 -34.54 -0.63
CA GLU A 237 14.39 -34.14 0.78
C GLU A 237 15.09 -32.78 0.95
N TYR A 238 16.31 -32.64 0.42
CA TYR A 238 17.05 -31.37 0.40
C TYR A 238 16.24 -30.25 -0.27
N PHE A 239 15.71 -30.50 -1.47
CA PHE A 239 14.93 -29.54 -2.24
C PHE A 239 13.67 -29.10 -1.47
N ARG A 240 12.91 -30.02 -0.87
CA ARG A 240 11.74 -29.66 -0.05
C ARG A 240 12.11 -28.77 1.13
N PHE A 241 13.20 -29.07 1.83
CA PHE A 241 13.68 -28.25 2.96
C PHE A 241 14.08 -26.83 2.51
N VAL A 242 14.90 -26.70 1.47
CA VAL A 242 15.32 -25.38 0.94
C VAL A 242 14.11 -24.61 0.39
N ARG A 243 13.20 -25.32 -0.30
CA ARG A 243 11.99 -24.73 -0.90
C ARG A 243 11.02 -24.21 0.15
N GLN A 244 10.92 -24.86 1.31
CA GLN A 244 10.10 -24.38 2.43
C GLN A 244 10.59 -23.00 2.90
N VAL A 245 11.87 -22.87 3.25
CA VAL A 245 12.47 -21.60 3.72
C VAL A 245 12.24 -20.49 2.69
N ALA A 246 12.55 -20.76 1.41
CA ALA A 246 12.35 -19.81 0.32
C ALA A 246 10.89 -19.44 0.00
N MET A 247 9.90 -20.19 0.51
CA MET A 247 8.48 -19.81 0.45
C MET A 247 8.01 -19.06 1.70
N GLU A 248 8.57 -19.40 2.87
CA GLU A 248 8.36 -18.67 4.11
C GLU A 248 8.89 -17.21 3.98
N ASP A 249 10.08 -17.02 3.40
CA ASP A 249 10.64 -15.70 3.05
C ASP A 249 9.75 -14.93 2.06
N PHE A 250 9.24 -15.62 1.04
CA PHE A 250 8.40 -15.02 0.02
C PHE A 250 7.07 -14.49 0.61
N GLU A 251 6.45 -15.27 1.49
CA GLU A 251 5.24 -14.86 2.22
C GLU A 251 5.51 -13.67 3.17
N LEU A 252 6.71 -13.57 3.75
CA LEU A 252 7.13 -12.37 4.48
C LEU A 252 7.21 -11.14 3.57
N CYS A 253 7.83 -11.29 2.39
CA CYS A 253 8.10 -10.19 1.49
C CYS A 253 6.83 -9.56 0.90
N GLU A 254 5.87 -10.34 0.41
CA GLU A 254 4.60 -9.79 -0.12
C GLU A 254 3.81 -9.06 0.98
N LYS A 255 3.78 -9.59 2.20
CA LYS A 255 3.08 -8.98 3.34
C LYS A 255 3.78 -7.75 3.92
N ALA A 256 5.09 -7.65 3.77
CA ALA A 256 5.85 -6.45 4.10
C ALA A 256 5.64 -5.37 3.02
N GLN A 257 5.72 -5.73 1.74
CA GLN A 257 5.50 -4.81 0.62
C GLN A 257 4.10 -4.21 0.63
N ASP A 258 3.05 -5.02 0.85
CA ASP A 258 1.67 -4.52 0.85
C ASP A 258 1.51 -3.36 1.85
N ASN A 259 2.04 -3.52 3.07
CA ASN A 259 2.04 -2.47 4.09
C ASN A 259 2.95 -1.28 3.78
N LEU A 260 4.10 -1.48 3.11
CA LEU A 260 4.95 -0.38 2.61
C LEU A 260 4.22 0.49 1.57
N ALA A 261 3.40 -0.12 0.71
CA ALA A 261 2.67 0.57 -0.34
C ALA A 261 1.47 1.39 0.16
N LYS A 262 0.92 1.11 1.35
CA LYS A 262 -0.32 1.78 1.82
C LYS A 262 -0.16 3.26 2.21
N GLY A 263 1.07 3.77 2.33
CA GLY A 263 1.33 5.18 2.63
C GLY A 263 1.17 5.59 4.10
N VAL A 264 1.22 4.64 5.04
CA VAL A 264 1.14 4.88 6.50
C VAL A 264 2.43 4.57 7.27
N TYR A 265 3.37 3.86 6.62
CA TYR A 265 4.70 3.52 7.16
C TYR A 265 5.75 4.42 6.51
N HIS A 266 6.79 4.78 7.28
CA HIS A 266 7.89 5.63 6.82
C HIS A 266 9.23 4.87 6.85
N GLU A 267 9.71 4.48 8.03
CA GLU A 267 11.00 3.83 8.26
C GLU A 267 10.92 2.96 9.54
N GLY A 268 11.87 2.04 9.72
CA GLY A 268 12.04 1.28 10.96
C GLY A 268 13.47 1.33 11.49
N ILE A 269 13.66 1.17 12.80
CA ILE A 269 15.00 1.07 13.42
C ILE A 269 15.58 -0.31 13.13
N LEU A 270 16.85 -0.34 12.70
CA LEU A 270 17.64 -1.56 12.50
C LEU A 270 18.51 -1.84 13.73
N ASN A 271 18.71 -3.11 14.05
CA ASN A 271 19.63 -3.56 15.09
C ASN A 271 21.09 -3.44 14.61
N PRO A 272 21.96 -2.70 15.29
CA PRO A 272 23.32 -2.42 14.81
C PRO A 272 24.24 -3.66 14.76
N GLU A 273 23.88 -4.77 15.42
CA GLU A 273 24.63 -6.03 15.36
C GLU A 273 23.91 -7.11 14.53
N LYS A 274 22.58 -7.19 14.60
CA LYS A 274 21.78 -8.28 14.00
C LYS A 274 21.20 -7.96 12.62
N GLU A 275 21.18 -6.69 12.23
CA GLU A 275 20.73 -6.21 10.91
C GLU A 275 21.81 -5.32 10.25
N ASN A 276 23.08 -5.53 10.61
CA ASN A 276 24.20 -4.77 10.05
C ASN A 276 24.37 -4.98 8.54
N GLY A 277 24.07 -6.19 8.02
CA GLY A 277 23.99 -6.48 6.59
C GLY A 277 22.95 -5.60 5.88
N VAL A 278 21.76 -5.48 6.48
CA VAL A 278 20.66 -4.65 5.98
C VAL A 278 21.11 -3.20 5.83
N SER A 279 21.67 -2.61 6.90
CA SER A 279 22.14 -1.22 6.85
C SER A 279 23.22 -0.99 5.77
N TYR A 280 24.11 -1.97 5.57
CA TYR A 280 25.25 -1.84 4.68
C TYR A 280 24.87 -1.89 3.21
N TYR A 281 24.06 -2.87 2.79
CA TYR A 281 23.64 -2.93 1.38
C TYR A 281 22.70 -1.76 1.03
N GLN A 282 21.82 -1.34 1.95
CA GLN A 282 20.94 -0.19 1.75
C GLN A 282 21.74 1.12 1.59
N GLN A 283 22.77 1.32 2.43
CA GLN A 283 23.70 2.43 2.25
C GLN A 283 24.39 2.37 0.89
N ARG A 284 24.84 1.18 0.44
CA ARG A 284 25.48 1.03 -0.87
C ARG A 284 24.55 1.35 -2.05
N VAL A 285 23.26 0.97 -1.96
CA VAL A 285 22.23 1.38 -2.95
C VAL A 285 22.08 2.89 -2.96
N PHE A 286 21.93 3.52 -1.79
CA PHE A 286 21.78 4.96 -1.65
C PHE A 286 22.96 5.73 -2.24
N GLU A 287 24.20 5.35 -1.90
CA GLU A 287 25.44 5.93 -2.43
C GLU A 287 25.47 5.90 -3.96
N MET A 288 25.24 4.73 -4.57
CA MET A 288 25.31 4.58 -6.03
C MET A 288 24.20 5.35 -6.76
N VAL A 289 23.01 5.50 -6.15
CA VAL A 289 21.92 6.33 -6.68
C VAL A 289 22.25 7.82 -6.57
N CYS A 290 22.88 8.27 -5.48
CA CYS A 290 23.38 9.64 -5.34
C CYS A 290 24.44 9.96 -6.41
N GLU A 291 25.46 9.09 -6.54
CA GLU A 291 26.51 9.20 -7.56
C GLU A 291 25.93 9.33 -8.98
N GLN A 292 24.89 8.55 -9.30
CA GLN A 292 24.23 8.63 -10.62
C GLN A 292 23.43 9.92 -10.80
N HIS A 293 22.68 10.39 -9.79
CA HIS A 293 21.90 11.62 -9.85
C HIS A 293 22.80 12.86 -9.98
N GLU A 294 23.91 12.93 -9.24
CA GLU A 294 24.90 14.00 -9.38
C GLU A 294 25.59 13.98 -10.75
N GLY A 295 25.91 12.79 -11.26
CA GLY A 295 26.43 12.60 -12.62
C GLY A 295 25.46 13.11 -13.70
N ASP A 296 24.19 12.70 -13.64
CA ASP A 296 23.13 13.12 -14.57
C ASP A 296 22.91 14.64 -14.54
N ARG A 297 22.84 15.24 -13.35
CA ARG A 297 22.70 16.69 -13.17
C ARG A 297 23.89 17.46 -13.74
N THR A 298 25.10 16.94 -13.54
CA THR A 298 26.34 17.53 -14.07
C THR A 298 26.39 17.42 -15.59
N ALA A 299 26.00 16.27 -16.16
CA ALA A 299 25.90 16.07 -17.60
C ALA A 299 24.87 17.02 -18.24
N LYS A 300 23.67 17.16 -17.64
CA LYS A 300 22.63 18.10 -18.08
C LYS A 300 23.13 19.54 -18.08
N LYS A 301 23.71 20.01 -16.97
CA LYS A 301 24.29 21.36 -16.87
C LYS A 301 25.41 21.62 -17.88
N ASN A 302 26.24 20.61 -18.18
CA ASN A 302 27.29 20.72 -19.19
C ASN A 302 26.73 20.74 -20.62
N ALA A 303 25.62 20.05 -20.90
CA ALA A 303 24.93 20.14 -22.18
C ALA A 303 24.27 21.51 -22.39
N GLU A 304 23.61 22.05 -21.36
CA GLU A 304 23.02 23.39 -21.34
C GLU A 304 24.09 24.47 -21.60
N ASN A 305 25.17 24.49 -20.82
CA ASN A 305 26.30 25.41 -21.04
C ASN A 305 27.03 25.19 -22.39
N GLY A 306 26.95 23.99 -22.97
CA GLY A 306 27.57 23.65 -24.24
C GLY A 306 26.84 24.19 -25.47
N LEU A 307 25.56 24.55 -25.34
CA LEU A 307 24.73 25.07 -26.43
C LEU A 307 25.02 26.55 -26.73
N ASP A 308 25.33 27.36 -25.72
CA ASP A 308 25.82 28.75 -25.89
C ASP A 308 27.20 28.80 -26.60
N GLY A 309 27.90 27.67 -26.71
CA GLY A 309 29.25 27.58 -27.28
C GLY A 309 29.34 27.56 -28.81
N ARG A 310 28.23 27.71 -29.57
CA ARG A 310 28.26 27.62 -31.04
C ARG A 310 27.49 28.74 -31.77
N ALA A 311 28.24 29.42 -32.64
CA ALA A 311 27.78 30.36 -33.67
C ALA A 311 27.18 31.71 -33.19
N ALA A 312 28.05 32.60 -32.73
CA ALA A 312 27.79 34.03 -32.88
C ALA A 312 27.80 34.43 -34.37
N PRO A 313 26.79 35.14 -34.89
CA PRO A 313 26.84 35.76 -36.22
C PRO A 313 27.84 36.93 -36.25
N SER A 314 28.49 37.17 -37.38
CA SER A 314 29.45 38.26 -37.54
C SER A 314 28.78 39.64 -37.54
N MET A 315 29.25 40.55 -36.68
CA MET A 315 28.90 41.97 -36.74
C MET A 315 29.40 42.63 -38.02
N VAL A 316 28.59 43.53 -38.58
CA VAL A 316 29.05 44.69 -39.37
C VAL A 316 28.37 45.93 -38.80
N GLN A 317 29.10 47.04 -38.79
CA GLN A 317 28.85 48.26 -38.01
C GLN A 317 27.63 49.08 -38.45
N MET A 318 26.97 49.78 -37.52
CA MET A 318 27.20 51.23 -37.32
C MET A 318 26.61 51.73 -35.98
N GLU A 319 27.06 52.92 -35.53
CA GLU A 319 26.85 53.46 -34.18
C GLU A 319 25.82 54.62 -34.10
N ALA A 320 25.53 55.04 -32.86
CA ALA A 320 25.08 56.39 -32.43
C ALA A 320 23.64 56.82 -32.78
N SER A 321 22.78 57.38 -31.90
CA SER A 321 22.91 57.97 -30.56
C SER A 321 21.54 58.59 -30.14
N SER A 322 21.46 59.13 -28.91
CA SER A 322 20.50 60.12 -28.39
C SER A 322 19.02 59.73 -28.12
N LEU A 323 18.59 60.09 -26.90
CA LEU A 323 17.20 60.28 -26.46
C LEU A 323 16.83 61.77 -26.65
N PHE A 324 15.56 62.13 -26.91
CA PHE A 324 14.92 63.33 -26.33
C PHE A 324 13.37 63.37 -26.42
N MET A 325 12.80 64.29 -25.65
CA MET A 325 11.41 64.49 -25.15
C MET A 325 10.23 64.76 -26.14
N ASP A 326 9.06 64.23 -25.75
CA ASP A 326 7.73 64.86 -25.43
C ASP A 326 7.00 65.95 -26.27
N PHE A 327 5.64 65.88 -26.18
CA PHE A 327 4.64 66.98 -26.15
C PHE A 327 4.31 67.73 -27.48
N VAL A 328 3.08 68.20 -27.83
CA VAL A 328 1.69 68.14 -27.27
C VAL A 328 0.60 68.31 -28.39
N ASP A 329 -0.65 67.95 -28.05
CA ASP A 329 -1.96 68.57 -28.46
C ASP A 329 -2.40 68.76 -29.93
N ALA A 330 -3.70 68.89 -30.28
CA ALA A 330 -5.00 68.43 -29.71
C ALA A 330 -6.18 68.83 -30.65
N TYR A 331 -7.43 68.79 -30.13
CA TYR A 331 -8.73 69.32 -30.61
C TYR A 331 -9.64 68.36 -31.40
N PHE A 332 -10.62 67.69 -30.73
CA PHE A 332 -11.99 68.15 -30.32
C PHE A 332 -13.03 67.95 -31.46
N PHE A 333 -14.33 67.61 -31.29
CA PHE A 333 -15.27 67.34 -30.16
C PHE A 333 -16.04 65.99 -30.49
N THR A 334 -17.12 65.48 -29.86
CA THR A 334 -18.16 65.96 -28.93
C THR A 334 -18.75 64.80 -28.08
N SER A 335 -19.60 65.09 -27.08
CA SER A 335 -20.43 64.17 -26.25
C SER A 335 -21.62 65.01 -25.68
N PRO A 336 -22.28 64.81 -24.50
CA PRO A 336 -22.48 63.65 -23.60
C PRO A 336 -23.90 63.46 -22.94
N ALA A 337 -24.15 62.27 -22.37
CA ALA A 337 -24.90 62.01 -21.10
C ALA A 337 -26.42 62.43 -21.00
N VAL A 338 -27.20 62.29 -19.89
CA VAL A 338 -26.95 62.09 -18.42
C VAL A 338 -28.17 61.43 -17.69
N PHE A 339 -28.01 61.05 -16.40
CA PHE A 339 -29.00 60.60 -15.36
C PHE A 339 -29.68 59.21 -15.58
N VAL A 340 -29.80 58.23 -14.66
CA VAL A 340 -29.79 58.05 -13.18
C VAL A 340 -31.19 57.72 -12.60
N ALA A 341 -31.30 56.48 -12.08
CA ALA A 341 -32.09 55.92 -10.96
C ALA A 341 -33.58 56.29 -10.66
N ALA A 342 -34.26 55.25 -10.14
CA ALA A 342 -35.41 55.23 -9.21
C ALA A 342 -36.87 55.24 -9.76
N VAL A 343 -37.78 54.72 -8.91
CA VAL A 343 -39.26 54.69 -9.05
C VAL A 343 -39.75 53.82 -10.23
N THR A 344 -40.06 52.52 -10.11
CA THR A 344 -40.83 51.77 -9.07
C THR A 344 -42.32 52.15 -9.02
N LEU A 345 -43.20 51.14 -9.11
CA LEU A 345 -44.68 51.25 -9.23
C LEU A 345 -45.14 51.73 -10.63
N ALA A 346 -46.30 51.32 -11.15
CA ALA A 346 -47.40 50.58 -10.52
C ALA A 346 -48.07 49.54 -11.46
N PHE A 347 -48.89 48.68 -10.83
CA PHE A 347 -50.28 48.30 -11.19
C PHE A 347 -50.68 48.26 -12.69
N LEU A 348 -51.42 47.25 -13.19
CA LEU A 348 -52.22 46.22 -12.50
C LEU A 348 -52.52 45.00 -13.39
N ALA A 349 -52.95 43.94 -12.72
CA ALA A 349 -53.26 42.61 -13.19
C ALA A 349 -54.34 42.45 -14.28
N SER A 350 -54.07 41.58 -15.25
CA SER A 350 -55.04 40.68 -15.92
C SER A 350 -54.31 39.37 -16.27
N ARG A 351 -54.41 38.24 -15.54
CA ARG A 351 -55.44 37.68 -14.65
C ARG A 351 -56.66 37.08 -15.36
N ALA A 352 -56.42 36.01 -16.13
CA ALA A 352 -57.43 35.00 -16.48
C ALA A 352 -56.81 33.59 -16.47
N TRP A 353 -57.57 32.63 -15.94
CA TRP A 353 -57.33 31.19 -15.68
C TRP A 353 -58.48 30.42 -16.43
N PRO A 354 -58.57 29.08 -16.65
CA PRO A 354 -58.03 27.94 -15.88
C PRO A 354 -57.43 26.72 -16.66
N ARG A 355 -56.78 25.81 -15.88
CA ARG A 355 -56.89 24.30 -15.82
C ARG A 355 -57.35 23.53 -17.08
N LEU A 356 -56.82 22.35 -17.42
CA LEU A 356 -56.63 21.10 -16.64
C LEU A 356 -55.40 20.32 -17.18
N SER A 357 -54.71 19.44 -16.45
CA SER A 357 -55.22 18.26 -15.73
C SER A 357 -54.50 17.95 -14.41
N LYS A 358 -54.99 16.92 -13.70
CA LYS A 358 -54.31 16.30 -12.55
C LYS A 358 -53.95 14.85 -12.91
N GLN A 359 -52.76 14.42 -12.54
CA GLN A 359 -52.46 13.00 -12.31
C GLN A 359 -51.98 12.86 -10.85
N LYS A 360 -52.34 11.76 -10.18
CA LYS A 360 -51.96 11.56 -8.77
C LYS A 360 -50.46 11.36 -8.67
N GLN A 361 -49.82 12.18 -7.83
CA GLN A 361 -48.52 11.86 -7.26
C GLN A 361 -48.78 11.09 -5.96
N THR A 362 -48.25 9.87 -5.86
CA THR A 362 -48.13 9.14 -4.59
C THR A 362 -46.96 9.71 -3.78
N ASP A 363 -47.02 9.56 -2.46
CA ASP A 363 -46.15 10.28 -1.54
C ASP A 363 -44.66 9.94 -1.72
N LYS A 364 -43.80 10.95 -1.57
CA LYS A 364 -42.34 10.80 -1.68
C LYS A 364 -41.73 10.33 -0.36
N LEU A 365 -40.82 9.37 -0.45
CA LEU A 365 -39.88 9.03 0.62
C LEU A 365 -39.10 10.27 1.09
N SER A 366 -39.00 10.42 2.41
CA SER A 366 -38.34 11.55 3.06
C SER A 366 -36.84 11.28 3.23
N TYR A 367 -36.04 11.59 2.21
CA TYR A 367 -34.59 11.69 2.37
C TYR A 367 -34.26 12.71 3.47
N HIS A 368 -33.54 12.28 4.50
CA HIS A 368 -32.95 13.15 5.52
C HIS A 368 -31.44 12.98 5.50
N SER A 369 -30.77 13.76 4.65
CA SER A 369 -29.33 13.99 4.73
C SER A 369 -29.04 14.86 5.95
N ILE A 370 -28.62 14.23 7.05
CA ILE A 370 -28.34 14.93 8.30
C ILE A 370 -26.95 15.57 8.20
N THR A 371 -26.92 16.75 7.58
CA THR A 371 -25.77 17.67 7.59
C THR A 371 -26.29 19.11 7.41
N LYS A 372 -26.85 19.68 8.48
CA LYS A 372 -27.35 21.07 8.46
C LYS A 372 -26.22 22.07 8.74
N TYR A 373 -25.43 22.38 7.71
CA TYR A 373 -24.67 23.62 7.70
C TYR A 373 -25.60 24.83 7.48
N GLN A 374 -25.30 25.97 8.10
CA GLN A 374 -26.07 27.19 7.90
C GLN A 374 -25.76 27.77 6.53
N ALA A 375 -26.78 27.91 5.69
CA ALA A 375 -26.68 28.59 4.40
C ALA A 375 -26.62 30.12 4.62
N SER A 376 -25.42 30.63 4.93
CA SER A 376 -25.14 32.05 5.08
C SER A 376 -23.91 32.47 4.26
N ASP A 377 -23.97 32.26 2.95
CA ASP A 377 -23.66 33.30 1.95
C ASP A 377 -24.10 32.84 0.55
N LEU A 378 -24.87 33.68 -0.15
CA LEU A 378 -25.30 33.44 -1.53
C LEU A 378 -24.23 33.93 -2.52
N SER A 379 -23.05 33.31 -2.47
CA SER A 379 -22.05 33.43 -3.53
C SER A 379 -22.37 32.43 -4.65
N VAL A 380 -22.32 32.90 -5.91
CA VAL A 380 -22.48 32.03 -7.09
C VAL A 380 -21.13 31.41 -7.41
N SER A 381 -20.85 30.24 -6.81
CA SER A 381 -19.72 29.41 -7.20
C SER A 381 -20.01 28.66 -8.50
N LYS A 382 -18.99 28.50 -9.36
CA LYS A 382 -19.04 27.53 -10.47
C LYS A 382 -19.18 26.13 -9.85
N GLU A 383 -20.12 25.30 -10.34
CA GLU A 383 -20.28 23.96 -9.78
C GLU A 383 -18.99 23.13 -9.93
N PRO A 384 -18.65 22.26 -8.95
CA PRO A 384 -17.51 21.36 -9.04
C PRO A 384 -17.58 20.45 -10.27
N GLU A 385 -16.62 20.63 -11.19
CA GLU A 385 -16.45 19.80 -12.37
C GLU A 385 -15.95 18.39 -11.98
N VAL A 386 -16.48 17.36 -12.64
CA VAL A 386 -16.21 15.95 -12.30
C VAL A 386 -14.94 15.47 -13.03
N PRO A 387 -13.95 14.87 -12.33
CA PRO A 387 -12.75 14.33 -12.96
C PRO A 387 -13.03 13.24 -14.00
N GLU A 388 -12.20 13.16 -15.03
CA GLU A 388 -12.34 12.18 -16.12
C GLU A 388 -12.22 10.72 -15.62
N GLY A 389 -11.35 10.46 -14.64
CA GLY A 389 -11.14 9.14 -14.05
C GLY A 389 -12.09 8.76 -12.91
N TRP A 390 -13.11 9.58 -12.62
CA TRP A 390 -13.98 9.51 -11.42
C TRP A 390 -14.50 8.12 -11.01
N TRP A 391 -14.76 7.23 -11.98
CA TRP A 391 -15.31 5.91 -11.72
C TRP A 391 -14.30 4.77 -11.58
N SER A 392 -13.09 4.89 -12.13
CA SER A 392 -12.20 3.73 -12.33
C SER A 392 -10.70 4.01 -12.17
N SER A 393 -10.27 5.27 -12.14
CA SER A 393 -8.85 5.65 -12.07
C SER A 393 -8.21 5.29 -10.72
N ARG A 394 -6.94 4.86 -10.77
CA ARG A 394 -6.13 4.57 -9.58
C ARG A 394 -5.71 5.86 -8.89
N GLU A 395 -5.43 6.89 -9.67
CA GLU A 395 -4.90 8.17 -9.23
C GLU A 395 -5.98 8.98 -8.48
N GLU A 396 -7.20 9.02 -9.03
CA GLU A 396 -8.38 9.54 -8.33
C GLU A 396 -8.71 8.72 -7.08
N PHE A 397 -8.64 7.38 -7.11
CA PHE A 397 -8.86 6.58 -5.90
C PHE A 397 -7.81 6.91 -4.83
N GLU A 398 -6.52 6.98 -5.18
CA GLU A 398 -5.47 7.39 -4.25
C GLU A 398 -5.71 8.79 -3.68
N LEU A 399 -6.28 9.72 -4.45
CA LEU A 399 -6.70 11.03 -3.95
C LEU A 399 -7.93 10.93 -3.03
N GLU A 400 -8.93 10.09 -3.33
CA GLU A 400 -10.09 9.82 -2.47
C GLU A 400 -9.68 9.21 -1.11
N ARG A 401 -8.70 8.30 -1.10
CA ARG A 401 -8.09 7.76 0.13
C ARG A 401 -7.59 8.88 1.04
N ARG A 402 -6.87 9.86 0.49
CA ARG A 402 -6.26 10.97 1.24
C ARG A 402 -7.27 12.07 1.59
N ALA A 403 -8.11 12.48 0.63
CA ALA A 403 -9.07 13.57 0.77
C ALA A 403 -10.31 13.22 1.60
N VAL A 404 -10.90 12.04 1.38
CA VAL A 404 -12.18 11.65 2.00
C VAL A 404 -11.93 10.70 3.18
N PHE A 405 -11.39 9.51 2.92
CA PHE A 405 -11.32 8.46 3.93
C PHE A 405 -10.32 8.76 5.05
N SER A 406 -9.20 9.42 4.76
CA SER A 406 -8.23 9.78 5.79
C SER A 406 -8.64 10.96 6.69
N GLN A 407 -9.71 11.68 6.34
CA GLN A 407 -10.19 12.87 7.07
C GLN A 407 -11.53 12.67 7.78
N SER A 408 -12.30 11.66 7.38
CA SER A 408 -13.66 11.42 7.86
C SER A 408 -13.71 10.57 9.13
N TRP A 409 -14.78 10.74 9.92
CA TRP A 409 -15.16 9.76 10.94
C TRP A 409 -15.94 8.62 10.28
N ILE A 410 -15.37 7.42 10.30
CA ILE A 410 -15.91 6.23 9.62
C ILE A 410 -16.41 5.24 10.69
N TYR A 411 -17.66 4.78 10.58
CA TYR A 411 -18.18 3.69 11.40
C TYR A 411 -17.59 2.35 10.94
N LEU A 412 -17.24 1.49 11.90
CA LEU A 412 -16.70 0.16 11.60
C LEU A 412 -17.28 -1.00 12.42
N ALA A 413 -17.77 -0.74 13.63
CA ALA A 413 -18.21 -1.80 14.53
C ALA A 413 -19.09 -1.30 15.68
N HIS A 414 -19.77 -2.22 16.33
CA HIS A 414 -20.44 -2.04 17.61
C HIS A 414 -19.65 -2.69 18.75
N VAL A 415 -19.69 -2.11 19.96
CA VAL A 415 -18.93 -2.58 21.15
C VAL A 415 -19.14 -4.06 21.49
N SER A 416 -20.30 -4.64 21.16
CA SER A 416 -20.62 -6.04 21.50
C SER A 416 -19.82 -7.09 20.72
N GLN A 417 -19.23 -6.73 19.56
CA GLN A 417 -18.23 -7.56 18.87
C GLN A 417 -17.00 -7.83 19.75
N PHE A 418 -16.70 -6.94 20.71
CA PHE A 418 -15.50 -6.97 21.53
C PHE A 418 -15.79 -7.51 22.94
N SER A 419 -16.42 -8.69 23.02
CA SER A 419 -16.97 -9.26 24.26
C SER A 419 -16.00 -9.37 25.44
N LYS A 420 -14.68 -9.51 25.21
CA LYS A 420 -13.65 -9.75 26.24
C LYS A 420 -12.38 -8.89 26.05
N PRO A 421 -11.56 -8.69 27.10
CA PRO A 421 -10.28 -8.00 27.00
C PRO A 421 -9.36 -8.55 25.91
N GLY A 422 -8.70 -7.67 25.16
CA GLY A 422 -7.84 -8.03 24.05
C GLY A 422 -8.56 -8.63 22.83
N ALA A 423 -9.90 -8.72 22.83
CA ALA A 423 -10.65 -9.03 21.61
C ALA A 423 -10.37 -7.95 20.55
N TYR A 424 -10.15 -8.39 19.31
CA TYR A 424 -9.83 -7.51 18.19
C TYR A 424 -10.57 -7.93 16.92
N GLN A 425 -10.80 -6.93 16.04
CA GLN A 425 -11.20 -7.14 14.65
C GLN A 425 -10.33 -6.26 13.75
N SER A 426 -9.78 -6.83 12.67
CA SER A 426 -9.04 -6.12 11.64
C SER A 426 -9.93 -5.75 10.45
N PHE A 427 -9.57 -4.66 9.79
CA PHE A 427 -10.31 -4.05 8.69
C PHE A 427 -9.33 -3.55 7.62
N ASP A 428 -9.77 -3.45 6.38
CA ASP A 428 -9.16 -2.58 5.38
C ASP A 428 -10.14 -1.43 5.10
N VAL A 429 -9.68 -0.19 5.25
CA VAL A 429 -10.51 1.02 5.11
C VAL A 429 -9.88 1.86 4.01
N ALA A 430 -10.42 1.79 2.79
CA ALA A 430 -9.85 2.50 1.63
C ALA A 430 -8.35 2.24 1.47
N GLY A 431 -7.93 0.97 1.43
CA GLY A 431 -6.53 0.55 1.33
C GLY A 431 -5.70 0.79 2.59
N PHE A 432 -6.27 1.30 3.69
CA PHE A 432 -5.58 1.44 4.98
C PHE A 432 -5.87 0.23 5.88
N PRO A 433 -4.89 -0.65 6.13
CA PRO A 433 -5.07 -1.83 6.97
C PRO A 433 -4.96 -1.44 8.44
N ILE A 434 -6.00 -1.72 9.20
CA ILE A 434 -6.13 -1.31 10.61
C ILE A 434 -6.66 -2.48 11.47
N PHE A 435 -6.67 -2.30 12.78
CA PHE A 435 -7.45 -3.13 13.68
C PHE A 435 -7.99 -2.35 14.86
N LEU A 436 -9.22 -2.71 15.27
CA LEU A 436 -9.83 -2.31 16.54
C LEU A 436 -9.47 -3.35 17.60
N ILE A 437 -9.09 -2.93 18.81
CA ILE A 437 -8.83 -3.81 19.95
C ILE A 437 -9.42 -3.26 21.24
N ARG A 438 -9.98 -4.14 22.07
CA ARG A 438 -10.44 -3.79 23.42
C ARG A 438 -9.32 -3.88 24.45
N GLY A 439 -9.28 -2.90 25.35
CA GLY A 439 -8.37 -2.80 26.48
C GLY A 439 -8.47 -3.95 27.48
N LYS A 440 -7.78 -3.78 28.61
CA LYS A 440 -7.84 -4.69 29.76
C LYS A 440 -9.11 -4.41 30.57
N THR A 441 -9.48 -5.31 31.48
CA THR A 441 -10.73 -5.17 32.27
C THR A 441 -10.83 -3.86 33.06
N GLY A 442 -9.68 -3.26 33.41
CA GLY A 442 -9.62 -2.00 34.17
C GLY A 442 -9.78 -0.71 33.34
N ASP A 443 -9.65 -0.75 32.02
CA ASP A 443 -9.91 0.42 31.15
C ASP A 443 -11.05 0.18 30.16
N GLY A 444 -11.21 -1.04 29.64
CA GLY A 444 -12.37 -1.49 28.86
C GLY A 444 -12.57 -0.84 27.48
N LYS A 445 -11.90 0.28 27.21
CA LYS A 445 -11.97 1.08 25.98
C LYS A 445 -11.60 0.28 24.74
N ILE A 446 -12.22 0.60 23.61
CA ILE A 446 -11.75 0.18 22.28
C ILE A 446 -10.76 1.23 21.77
N ARG A 447 -9.73 0.79 21.06
CA ARG A 447 -8.74 1.63 20.36
C ARG A 447 -8.50 1.09 18.96
N ALA A 448 -8.13 1.97 18.04
CA ALA A 448 -7.74 1.65 16.68
C ALA A 448 -6.23 1.85 16.48
N PHE A 449 -5.60 0.97 15.71
CA PHE A 449 -4.20 1.08 15.30
C PHE A 449 -4.03 0.68 13.84
N HIS A 450 -3.07 1.27 13.13
CA HIS A 450 -2.64 0.72 11.84
C HIS A 450 -2.04 -0.67 12.04
N ASN A 451 -2.37 -1.61 11.15
CA ASN A 451 -2.02 -3.03 11.26
C ASN A 451 -0.61 -3.29 10.70
N VAL A 452 0.37 -2.54 11.22
CA VAL A 452 1.71 -2.35 10.64
C VAL A 452 2.76 -2.39 11.76
N CYS A 453 3.75 -3.28 11.65
CA CYS A 453 4.86 -3.33 12.61
C CYS A 453 5.80 -2.13 12.42
N ARG A 454 6.13 -1.40 13.50
CA ARG A 454 7.04 -0.24 13.49
C ARG A 454 8.50 -0.52 13.08
N HIS A 455 8.87 -1.79 12.95
CA HIS A 455 10.25 -2.21 12.70
C HIS A 455 10.55 -2.53 11.24
N ARG A 456 9.67 -3.30 10.57
CA ARG A 456 9.85 -3.79 9.19
C ARG A 456 8.51 -3.92 8.45
N ALA A 457 7.58 -2.99 8.68
CA ALA A 457 6.22 -2.86 8.10
C ALA A 457 5.22 -4.03 8.26
N TYR A 458 5.64 -5.27 8.51
CA TYR A 458 4.81 -6.48 8.46
C TYR A 458 3.53 -6.45 9.33
N LYS A 459 2.47 -7.14 8.86
CA LYS A 459 1.13 -7.14 9.46
C LYS A 459 1.06 -7.81 10.85
N ILE A 460 0.39 -7.19 11.80
CA ILE A 460 0.34 -7.62 13.22
C ILE A 460 -0.85 -8.56 13.48
N ALA A 461 -2.06 -8.08 13.23
CA ALA A 461 -3.29 -8.86 13.28
C ALA A 461 -3.49 -9.56 11.92
N LEU A 462 -3.05 -10.81 11.82
CA LEU A 462 -3.15 -11.66 10.63
C LEU A 462 -4.52 -12.33 10.43
N LYS A 463 -5.40 -12.26 11.43
CA LYS A 463 -6.79 -12.74 11.35
C LYS A 463 -7.75 -11.56 11.31
N GLU A 464 -8.88 -11.75 10.63
CA GLU A 464 -10.01 -10.82 10.71
C GLU A 464 -10.47 -10.62 12.15
N THR A 465 -10.64 -11.69 12.93
CA THR A 465 -11.01 -11.61 14.36
C THR A 465 -10.10 -12.47 15.23
N GLY A 466 -9.98 -12.08 16.50
CA GLY A 466 -9.26 -12.85 17.50
C GLY A 466 -9.34 -12.23 18.89
N ALA A 467 -8.55 -12.77 19.82
CA ALA A 467 -8.35 -12.14 21.12
C ALA A 467 -6.96 -12.44 21.70
N SER A 468 -6.23 -11.39 22.06
CA SER A 468 -5.01 -11.46 22.87
C SER A 468 -4.75 -10.10 23.53
N THR A 469 -4.23 -10.10 24.76
CA THR A 469 -3.82 -8.85 25.44
C THR A 469 -2.40 -8.39 25.07
N VAL A 470 -1.69 -9.17 24.26
CA VAL A 470 -0.42 -8.84 23.61
C VAL A 470 -0.44 -9.39 22.18
N LEU A 471 -0.17 -8.54 21.18
CA LEU A 471 -0.08 -8.92 19.77
C LEU A 471 1.38 -8.90 19.31
N GLY A 472 1.85 -10.01 18.72
CA GLY A 472 3.23 -10.18 18.26
C GLY A 472 3.34 -10.23 16.74
N CYS A 473 4.26 -9.45 16.18
CA CYS A 473 4.68 -9.53 14.78
C CYS A 473 5.31 -10.91 14.51
N ARG A 474 4.92 -11.58 13.41
CA ARG A 474 5.52 -12.88 13.04
C ARG A 474 6.89 -12.77 12.35
N TYR A 475 7.25 -11.60 11.83
CA TYR A 475 8.56 -11.39 11.20
C TYR A 475 9.66 -11.41 12.28
N HIS A 476 9.72 -10.41 13.17
CA HIS A 476 10.79 -10.25 14.17
C HIS A 476 10.37 -10.37 15.63
N GLY A 477 9.16 -10.85 15.92
CA GLY A 477 8.68 -11.08 17.30
C GLY A 477 8.44 -9.82 18.14
N TRP A 478 8.55 -8.62 17.57
CA TRP A 478 8.17 -7.36 18.22
C TRP A 478 6.70 -7.43 18.66
N SER A 479 6.42 -7.12 19.93
CA SER A 479 5.12 -7.36 20.55
C SER A 479 4.58 -6.15 21.30
N TYR A 480 3.29 -5.88 21.12
CA TYR A 480 2.59 -4.67 21.57
C TYR A 480 1.41 -5.04 22.47
N ASP A 481 1.10 -4.23 23.49
CA ASP A 481 -0.08 -4.45 24.34
C ASP A 481 -1.37 -3.82 23.79
N THR A 482 -2.50 -3.99 24.50
CA THR A 482 -3.81 -3.40 24.13
C THR A 482 -3.86 -1.86 24.16
N THR A 483 -2.74 -1.18 24.42
CA THR A 483 -2.57 0.28 24.33
C THR A 483 -1.56 0.67 23.25
N GLY A 484 -1.20 -0.25 22.35
CA GLY A 484 -0.27 -0.02 21.25
C GLY A 484 1.20 0.05 21.65
N ARG A 485 1.53 0.04 22.95
CA ARG A 485 2.89 0.21 23.44
C ARG A 485 3.72 -1.04 23.21
N LEU A 486 4.95 -0.86 22.71
CA LEU A 486 5.91 -1.94 22.48
C LEU A 486 6.41 -2.51 23.81
N VAL A 487 6.00 -3.74 24.14
CA VAL A 487 6.38 -4.43 25.38
C VAL A 487 7.58 -5.36 25.20
N LYS A 488 7.79 -5.89 23.98
CA LYS A 488 8.93 -6.78 23.66
C LYS A 488 9.54 -6.39 22.31
N ALA A 489 10.86 -6.22 22.28
CA ALA A 489 11.66 -6.00 21.07
C ALA A 489 12.87 -6.94 21.12
N PRO A 490 12.80 -8.16 20.56
CA PRO A 490 13.85 -9.16 20.66
C PRO A 490 15.19 -8.63 20.12
N GLN A 491 16.30 -8.92 20.83
CA GLN A 491 17.66 -8.43 20.53
C GLN A 491 17.87 -6.90 20.65
N PHE A 492 16.85 -6.10 20.98
CA PHE A 492 16.98 -4.64 21.20
C PHE A 492 17.13 -4.24 22.68
N ASP A 493 16.95 -5.18 23.62
CA ASP A 493 17.13 -4.92 25.05
C ASP A 493 18.59 -4.57 25.38
N GLY A 494 18.84 -3.30 25.75
CA GLY A 494 20.18 -2.77 26.06
C GLY A 494 20.90 -2.09 24.89
N VAL A 495 20.31 -2.03 23.69
CA VAL A 495 20.90 -1.32 22.54
C VAL A 495 20.94 0.20 22.82
N PRO A 496 22.11 0.87 22.79
CA PRO A 496 22.21 2.29 23.10
C PRO A 496 21.36 3.16 22.16
N GLY A 497 20.51 4.02 22.74
CA GLY A 497 19.62 4.91 21.99
C GLY A 497 18.31 4.26 21.52
N PHE A 498 18.05 2.99 21.84
CA PHE A 498 16.76 2.36 21.54
C PHE A 498 15.78 2.51 22.72
N GLU A 499 14.72 3.28 22.52
CA GLU A 499 13.63 3.45 23.49
C GLU A 499 12.34 2.79 23.02
N LYS A 500 11.72 1.96 23.87
CA LYS A 500 10.47 1.24 23.52
C LYS A 500 9.26 2.18 23.43
N SER A 501 9.26 3.30 24.15
CA SER A 501 8.22 4.33 24.09
C SER A 501 8.09 4.97 22.71
N ASP A 502 9.21 5.14 22.00
CA ASP A 502 9.27 5.75 20.66
C ASP A 502 8.68 4.87 19.55
N ASN A 503 8.48 3.59 19.86
CA ASN A 503 8.26 2.52 18.88
C ASN A 503 6.93 1.79 19.10
N GLY A 504 5.95 2.43 19.76
CA GLY A 504 4.56 1.95 19.80
C GLY A 504 3.86 2.00 18.44
N LEU A 505 2.79 1.23 18.28
CA LEU A 505 1.95 1.22 17.07
C LEU A 505 1.41 2.64 16.76
N PHE A 506 1.20 2.91 15.48
CA PHE A 506 0.52 4.11 15.02
C PHE A 506 -0.95 4.07 15.46
N GLU A 507 -1.31 4.84 16.50
CA GLU A 507 -2.67 4.97 17.01
C GLU A 507 -3.54 5.76 16.04
N ILE A 508 -4.83 5.42 16.02
CA ILE A 508 -5.86 6.00 15.17
C ILE A 508 -6.95 6.56 16.09
N HIS A 509 -7.41 7.78 15.83
CA HIS A 509 -8.43 8.41 16.66
C HIS A 509 -9.69 7.56 16.69
N THR A 510 -10.11 7.19 17.91
CA THR A 510 -11.24 6.29 18.12
C THR A 510 -12.30 7.00 18.95
N HIS A 511 -13.52 7.10 18.41
CA HIS A 511 -14.68 7.60 19.13
C HIS A 511 -15.66 6.46 19.40
N THR A 512 -16.38 6.51 20.52
CA THR A 512 -17.42 5.54 20.86
C THR A 512 -18.58 6.28 21.49
N ILE A 513 -19.74 6.22 20.84
CA ILE A 513 -20.99 6.84 21.31
C ILE A 513 -21.55 5.99 22.46
N GLU A 514 -22.31 6.59 23.39
CA GLU A 514 -22.91 5.88 24.54
C GLU A 514 -23.72 4.64 24.13
N HIS A 515 -24.42 4.71 23.00
CA HIS A 515 -25.18 3.61 22.43
C HIS A 515 -24.31 2.46 21.86
N GLY A 516 -22.98 2.60 21.80
CA GLY A 516 -22.05 1.51 21.50
C GLY A 516 -21.45 1.49 20.09
N TYR A 517 -21.75 2.48 19.24
CA TYR A 517 -21.17 2.60 17.91
C TYR A 517 -19.71 3.08 17.97
N VAL A 518 -18.81 2.39 17.27
CA VAL A 518 -17.37 2.68 17.22
C VAL A 518 -17.01 3.32 15.89
N PHE A 519 -16.37 4.49 15.96
CA PHE A 519 -15.91 5.27 14.83
C PHE A 519 -14.39 5.45 14.88
N VAL A 520 -13.75 5.55 13.71
CA VAL A 520 -12.34 5.93 13.57
C VAL A 520 -12.17 7.16 12.69
N ASN A 521 -11.11 7.94 12.94
CA ASN A 521 -10.60 8.93 11.99
C ASN A 521 -9.11 8.66 11.80
N LEU A 522 -8.67 8.46 10.55
CA LEU A 522 -7.32 8.00 10.23
C LEU A 522 -6.28 9.13 10.25
N ASN A 523 -6.67 10.40 10.36
CA ASN A 523 -5.74 11.53 10.39
C ASN A 523 -4.78 11.42 11.58
N ALA A 524 -3.48 11.35 11.32
CA ALA A 524 -2.44 11.25 12.35
C ALA A 524 -2.16 12.57 13.09
N GLY A 525 -2.64 13.70 12.56
CA GLY A 525 -2.70 14.99 13.25
C GLY A 525 -3.96 15.10 14.12
N GLU A 526 -4.43 16.33 14.34
CA GLU A 526 -5.76 16.56 14.94
C GLU A 526 -6.87 16.15 13.95
N PRO A 527 -7.85 15.34 14.36
CA PRO A 527 -8.98 14.97 13.52
C PRO A 527 -10.00 16.12 13.46
N VAL A 528 -10.89 16.11 12.45
CA VAL A 528 -12.09 16.96 12.51
C VAL A 528 -12.91 16.60 13.74
N ALA A 529 -13.62 17.56 14.34
CA ALA A 529 -14.49 17.30 15.48
C ALA A 529 -15.56 16.25 15.11
N PHE A 530 -15.91 15.37 16.05
CA PHE A 530 -17.00 14.42 15.83
C PHE A 530 -18.32 15.18 15.68
N ASP A 531 -19.09 14.87 14.65
CA ASP A 531 -20.30 15.64 14.32
C ASP A 531 -21.44 15.38 15.32
N ASN A 532 -21.90 16.45 15.97
CA ASN A 532 -23.05 16.43 16.87
C ASN A 532 -24.35 16.00 16.15
N SER A 533 -24.50 16.26 14.85
CA SER A 533 -25.72 15.88 14.13
C SER A 533 -25.78 14.37 13.85
N THR A 534 -24.63 13.76 13.51
CA THR A 534 -24.38 12.32 13.45
C THR A 534 -24.57 11.65 14.82
N HIS A 535 -24.05 12.25 15.89
CA HIS A 535 -24.25 11.78 17.26
C HIS A 535 -25.74 11.68 17.62
N LEU A 536 -26.49 12.78 17.48
CA LEU A 536 -27.92 12.84 17.79
C LEU A 536 -28.77 11.89 16.91
N ALA A 537 -28.42 11.73 15.64
CA ALA A 537 -29.07 10.79 14.74
C ALA A 537 -28.93 9.33 15.20
N LEU A 538 -27.73 8.96 15.68
CA LEU A 538 -27.43 7.61 16.17
C LEU A 538 -27.99 7.35 17.57
N GLU A 539 -28.17 8.38 18.39
CA GLU A 539 -28.97 8.26 19.62
C GLU A 539 -30.45 8.05 19.33
N GLU A 540 -31.02 8.75 18.33
CA GLU A 540 -32.41 8.55 17.92
C GLU A 540 -32.63 7.15 17.32
N PHE A 541 -31.71 6.70 16.46
CA PHE A 541 -31.67 5.32 15.96
C PHE A 541 -31.52 4.31 17.11
N GLY A 542 -30.58 4.54 18.03
CA GLY A 542 -30.34 3.68 19.20
C GLY A 542 -31.56 3.55 20.12
N ARG A 543 -32.30 4.65 20.33
CA ARG A 543 -33.56 4.65 21.07
C ARG A 543 -34.70 3.97 20.32
N THR A 544 -34.75 4.08 18.99
CA THR A 544 -35.84 3.54 18.14
C THR A 544 -35.68 2.04 17.85
N ALA A 545 -34.47 1.59 17.51
CA ALA A 545 -34.12 0.20 17.19
C ALA A 545 -33.78 -0.66 18.42
N GLY A 546 -33.90 -0.10 19.64
CA GLY A 546 -33.42 -0.72 20.88
C GLY A 546 -31.90 -0.91 20.95
N ALA A 547 -31.17 -0.36 19.98
CA ALA A 547 -29.74 -0.54 19.73
C ALA A 547 -28.83 0.23 20.70
N GLY A 548 -29.17 0.20 21.99
CA GLY A 548 -28.51 0.97 23.05
C GLY A 548 -27.60 0.14 23.94
N GLY A 549 -26.28 0.33 23.75
CA GLY A 549 -25.23 -0.13 24.65
C GLY A 549 -25.07 -1.65 24.65
N SER A 550 -24.87 -2.25 25.82
CA SER A 550 -24.61 -3.69 25.96
C SER A 550 -25.84 -4.59 25.73
N ARG A 551 -26.89 -4.11 25.05
CA ARG A 551 -28.12 -4.86 24.73
C ARG A 551 -28.04 -5.57 23.38
N SER A 552 -27.43 -4.93 22.38
CA SER A 552 -27.33 -5.51 21.04
C SER A 552 -26.23 -6.56 20.95
N VAL A 553 -26.59 -7.79 20.61
CA VAL A 553 -25.67 -8.91 20.34
C VAL A 553 -25.52 -9.09 18.84
N LEU A 554 -24.30 -9.32 18.34
CA LEU A 554 -24.08 -9.67 16.94
C LEU A 554 -24.70 -11.05 16.65
N VAL A 555 -25.59 -11.12 15.66
CA VAL A 555 -26.16 -12.37 15.14
C VAL A 555 -25.26 -12.94 14.05
N THR A 556 -24.87 -12.10 13.09
CA THR A 556 -23.92 -12.43 12.03
C THR A 556 -23.25 -11.16 11.53
N GLY A 557 -22.05 -11.28 10.97
CA GLY A 557 -21.39 -10.20 10.26
C GLY A 557 -20.33 -10.75 9.31
N GLN A 558 -20.30 -10.24 8.09
CA GLN A 558 -19.36 -10.65 7.04
C GLN A 558 -18.91 -9.45 6.21
N THR A 559 -17.87 -9.66 5.41
CA THR A 559 -17.45 -8.73 4.36
C THR A 559 -17.47 -9.49 3.03
N LEU A 560 -18.20 -8.94 2.04
CA LEU A 560 -18.29 -9.48 0.68
C LEU A 560 -17.63 -8.50 -0.28
N THR A 561 -16.96 -8.99 -1.33
CA THR A 561 -16.37 -8.13 -2.37
C THR A 561 -17.34 -7.98 -3.55
N GLY A 562 -17.39 -6.80 -4.15
CA GLY A 562 -18.00 -6.57 -5.45
C GLY A 562 -17.15 -5.66 -6.34
N GLU A 563 -17.20 -5.90 -7.65
CA GLU A 563 -16.40 -5.18 -8.66
C GLU A 563 -17.14 -3.93 -9.15
N PHE A 564 -17.35 -2.99 -8.24
CA PHE A 564 -17.92 -1.67 -8.50
C PHE A 564 -17.23 -0.56 -7.69
N ASN A 565 -17.30 0.69 -8.19
CA ASN A 565 -16.83 1.86 -7.46
C ASN A 565 -17.73 2.21 -6.26
N TRP A 566 -17.12 2.36 -5.08
CA TRP A 566 -17.80 2.58 -3.80
C TRP A 566 -18.82 3.73 -3.79
N LYS A 567 -18.64 4.76 -4.63
CA LYS A 567 -19.55 5.91 -4.73
C LYS A 567 -20.96 5.53 -5.19
N LEU A 568 -21.14 4.42 -5.92
CA LEU A 568 -22.47 3.88 -6.25
C LEU A 568 -23.16 3.30 -5.01
N GLY A 569 -22.44 2.52 -4.19
CA GLY A 569 -22.97 2.02 -2.91
C GLY A 569 -23.32 3.16 -1.94
N ALA A 570 -22.41 4.14 -1.82
CA ALA A 570 -22.61 5.35 -1.01
C ALA A 570 -23.74 6.28 -1.51
N SER A 571 -24.26 6.09 -2.73
CA SER A 571 -25.42 6.84 -3.23
C SER A 571 -26.74 6.42 -2.59
N GLY A 572 -26.82 5.20 -2.05
CA GLY A 572 -28.04 4.64 -1.45
C GLY A 572 -29.19 4.33 -2.43
N ARG A 573 -29.02 4.54 -3.76
CA ARG A 573 -30.08 4.29 -4.77
C ARG A 573 -30.67 2.89 -4.66
N GLN A 574 -29.84 1.87 -4.92
CA GLN A 574 -30.21 0.44 -4.89
C GLN A 574 -30.58 -0.06 -3.49
N PHE A 575 -30.25 0.70 -2.44
CA PHE A 575 -30.47 0.28 -1.05
C PHE A 575 -31.97 0.23 -0.70
N THR A 576 -32.81 1.09 -1.31
CA THR A 576 -34.25 1.15 -0.99
C THR A 576 -34.97 -0.14 -1.41
N ASP A 577 -34.86 -0.50 -2.69
CA ASP A 577 -35.51 -1.68 -3.29
C ASP A 577 -34.99 -3.01 -2.72
N VAL A 578 -33.75 -3.00 -2.21
CA VAL A 578 -33.13 -4.14 -1.51
C VAL A 578 -33.60 -4.24 -0.06
N LEU A 579 -33.84 -3.12 0.64
CA LEU A 579 -34.35 -3.14 2.01
C LEU A 579 -35.77 -3.73 2.09
N GLU A 580 -36.64 -3.47 1.09
CA GLU A 580 -37.95 -4.12 1.02
C GLU A 580 -37.83 -5.66 0.89
N GLN A 581 -36.90 -6.14 0.05
CA GLN A 581 -36.60 -7.57 -0.09
C GLN A 581 -35.99 -8.17 1.17
N LEU A 582 -35.11 -7.43 1.85
CA LEU A 582 -34.49 -7.83 3.11
C LEU A 582 -35.55 -7.96 4.22
N GLU A 583 -36.44 -6.98 4.34
CA GLU A 583 -37.54 -6.98 5.30
C GLU A 583 -38.52 -8.14 5.03
N GLN A 584 -38.83 -8.44 3.77
CA GLN A 584 -39.60 -9.63 3.41
C GLN A 584 -38.91 -10.92 3.87
N ARG A 585 -37.67 -11.19 3.44
CA ARG A 585 -36.98 -12.46 3.77
C ARG A 585 -36.74 -12.62 5.27
N VAL A 586 -36.43 -11.54 6.00
CA VAL A 586 -36.29 -11.55 7.46
C VAL A 586 -37.64 -11.81 8.15
N SER A 587 -38.73 -11.20 7.67
CA SER A 587 -40.08 -11.44 8.20
C SER A 587 -40.53 -12.90 7.99
N GLU A 588 -40.29 -13.46 6.80
CA GLU A 588 -40.52 -14.88 6.48
C GLU A 588 -39.71 -15.81 7.41
N THR A 589 -38.41 -15.53 7.59
CA THR A 589 -37.50 -16.34 8.43
C THR A 589 -37.83 -16.25 9.93
N MET A 590 -38.40 -15.13 10.38
CA MET A 590 -38.80 -14.89 11.77
C MET A 590 -40.26 -15.28 12.08
N ALA A 591 -41.02 -15.79 11.10
CA ALA A 591 -42.43 -16.15 11.29
C ALA A 591 -42.56 -17.47 12.10
N PRO A 592 -43.11 -17.45 13.34
CA PRO A 592 -43.33 -18.67 14.10
C PRO A 592 -44.54 -19.45 13.55
N SER A 593 -44.62 -20.73 13.92
CA SER A 593 -45.88 -21.48 13.78
C SER A 593 -47.03 -20.78 14.54
N LEU A 594 -48.26 -21.05 14.11
CA LEU A 594 -49.44 -20.18 14.28
C LEU A 594 -49.79 -19.70 15.71
N THR A 595 -49.24 -20.30 16.77
CA THR A 595 -49.62 -20.05 18.17
C THR A 595 -49.11 -18.73 18.76
N ASN A 596 -47.95 -18.22 18.34
CA ASN A 596 -47.30 -17.08 18.99
C ASN A 596 -47.81 -15.68 18.58
N ARG A 597 -48.78 -15.58 17.66
CA ARG A 597 -49.27 -14.29 17.13
C ARG A 597 -49.96 -13.38 18.15
N LEU A 598 -50.55 -13.93 19.21
CA LEU A 598 -51.36 -13.15 20.17
C LEU A 598 -50.53 -12.30 21.14
N THR A 599 -49.35 -12.78 21.55
CA THR A 599 -48.55 -12.11 22.59
C THR A 599 -47.86 -10.83 22.09
N ARG A 600 -47.51 -10.75 20.81
CA ARG A 600 -46.73 -9.64 20.24
C ARG A 600 -47.55 -8.36 20.00
N MET A 601 -48.88 -8.41 20.11
CA MET A 601 -49.75 -7.24 19.91
C MET A 601 -49.76 -6.23 21.08
N ILE A 602 -49.18 -6.58 22.25
CA ILE A 602 -49.35 -5.82 23.49
C ILE A 602 -48.07 -5.06 23.91
N THR A 603 -46.92 -5.33 23.29
CA THR A 603 -45.63 -4.71 23.64
C THR A 603 -44.83 -4.26 22.40
N GLN A 604 -44.47 -2.97 22.40
CA GLN A 604 -43.60 -2.27 21.44
C GLN A 604 -43.96 -2.35 19.94
N LYS A 605 -44.49 -1.24 19.42
CA LYS A 605 -44.35 -0.88 18.01
C LYS A 605 -42.99 -0.19 17.82
N ASN A 606 -41.96 -0.94 17.46
CA ASN A 606 -40.72 -0.34 16.95
C ASN A 606 -40.99 0.14 15.51
N THR A 607 -40.84 1.44 15.25
CA THR A 607 -41.00 2.03 13.92
C THR A 607 -39.71 1.93 13.12
N GLN A 608 -39.82 1.64 11.81
CA GLN A 608 -38.68 1.61 10.89
C GLN A 608 -37.91 2.95 10.91
N ALA A 609 -36.60 2.90 11.06
CA ALA A 609 -35.71 4.05 11.10
C ALA A 609 -34.45 3.76 10.28
N ASN A 610 -34.17 4.61 9.28
CA ASN A 610 -33.11 4.40 8.30
C ASN A 610 -32.20 5.63 8.28
N TYR A 611 -30.89 5.44 8.44
CA TYR A 611 -29.90 6.52 8.44
C TYR A 611 -28.73 6.20 7.51
N SER A 612 -28.20 7.23 6.84
CA SER A 612 -26.96 7.16 6.07
C SER A 612 -25.95 8.11 6.70
N LEU A 613 -24.71 7.65 6.87
CA LEU A 613 -23.58 8.42 7.38
C LEU A 613 -22.50 8.53 6.30
N PHE A 614 -21.93 9.73 6.19
CA PHE A 614 -20.76 9.98 5.36
C PHE A 614 -19.53 9.19 5.90
N PRO A 615 -18.66 8.64 5.04
CA PRO A 615 -18.74 8.65 3.58
C PRO A 615 -19.68 7.58 2.98
N SER A 616 -19.92 6.46 3.67
CA SER A 616 -20.45 5.25 3.02
C SER A 616 -21.10 4.21 3.95
N SER A 617 -21.57 4.60 5.14
CA SER A 617 -22.24 3.71 6.10
C SER A 617 -23.76 3.91 6.12
N PHE A 618 -24.51 2.85 6.38
CA PHE A 618 -25.97 2.84 6.47
C PHE A 618 -26.44 2.03 7.67
N PHE A 619 -27.50 2.49 8.32
CA PHE A 619 -28.14 1.86 9.47
C PHE A 619 -29.63 1.64 9.20
N TYR A 620 -30.13 0.47 9.55
CA TYR A 620 -31.49 0.03 9.26
C TYR A 620 -32.09 -0.76 10.44
N SER A 621 -33.33 -0.48 10.80
CA SER A 621 -34.08 -1.24 11.82
C SER A 621 -35.33 -1.90 11.22
N PHE A 622 -35.49 -3.20 11.44
CA PHE A 622 -36.59 -3.99 10.88
C PHE A 622 -37.93 -3.69 11.59
N GLU A 623 -39.02 -3.51 10.84
CA GLU A 623 -40.33 -3.19 11.42
C GLU A 623 -40.83 -4.32 12.34
N ASN A 624 -41.41 -3.95 13.49
CA ASN A 624 -41.93 -4.88 14.50
C ASN A 624 -40.90 -5.90 15.06
N SER A 625 -39.60 -5.63 14.89
CA SER A 625 -38.49 -6.52 15.28
C SER A 625 -37.57 -5.89 16.32
N ASP A 626 -36.74 -6.74 16.95
CA ASP A 626 -35.61 -6.33 17.80
C ASP A 626 -34.28 -6.34 17.01
N LEU A 627 -34.34 -6.61 15.69
CA LEU A 627 -33.18 -6.68 14.79
C LEU A 627 -32.81 -5.32 14.21
N TRP A 628 -31.51 -5.09 14.02
CA TRP A 628 -31.00 -3.98 13.21
C TRP A 628 -29.74 -4.39 12.43
N LEU A 629 -29.49 -3.69 11.33
CA LEU A 629 -28.36 -3.92 10.42
C LEU A 629 -27.52 -2.64 10.33
N SER A 630 -26.20 -2.77 10.33
CA SER A 630 -25.30 -1.79 9.72
C SER A 630 -24.66 -2.36 8.45
N LEU A 631 -24.68 -1.58 7.37
CA LEU A 631 -24.01 -1.84 6.09
C LEU A 631 -22.94 -0.76 5.88
N THR A 632 -21.77 -1.08 5.33
CA THR A 632 -20.75 -0.07 5.00
C THR A 632 -19.94 -0.48 3.77
N PHE A 633 -19.75 0.45 2.84
CA PHE A 633 -18.97 0.26 1.62
C PHE A 633 -17.55 0.81 1.82
N LEU A 634 -16.57 -0.08 1.91
CA LEU A 634 -15.15 0.23 2.09
C LEU A 634 -14.42 -0.07 0.77
N PRO A 635 -13.98 0.93 -0.02
CA PRO A 635 -13.25 0.66 -1.25
C PRO A 635 -11.92 -0.07 -0.99
N SER A 636 -11.49 -0.86 -1.96
CA SER A 636 -10.15 -1.48 -2.00
C SER A 636 -9.34 -1.06 -3.22
N SER A 637 -10.01 -0.59 -4.28
CA SER A 637 -9.44 0.05 -5.45
C SER A 637 -10.42 1.10 -6.01
N GLY A 638 -10.09 1.74 -7.12
CA GLY A 638 -11.06 2.55 -7.88
C GLY A 638 -12.21 1.73 -8.48
N THR A 639 -12.06 0.42 -8.64
CA THR A 639 -13.04 -0.46 -9.31
C THR A 639 -13.67 -1.50 -8.39
N THR A 640 -13.18 -1.68 -7.16
CA THR A 640 -13.48 -2.83 -6.30
C THR A 640 -13.80 -2.37 -4.88
N THR A 641 -14.91 -2.85 -4.33
CA THR A 641 -15.44 -2.43 -3.02
C THR A 641 -15.74 -3.61 -2.11
N GLN A 642 -15.28 -3.53 -0.86
CA GLN A 642 -15.70 -4.41 0.22
C GLN A 642 -17.01 -3.90 0.82
N VAL A 643 -18.05 -4.72 0.78
CA VAL A 643 -19.35 -4.49 1.39
C VAL A 643 -19.40 -5.24 2.71
N ARG A 644 -19.18 -4.52 3.81
CA ARG A 644 -19.32 -5.07 5.16
C ARG A 644 -20.76 -4.95 5.63
N TYR A 645 -21.32 -6.02 6.18
CA TYR A 645 -22.58 -5.97 6.92
C TYR A 645 -22.44 -6.63 8.29
N ASP A 646 -23.10 -6.07 9.29
CA ASP A 646 -23.25 -6.63 10.63
C ASP A 646 -24.73 -6.55 11.04
N LEU A 647 -25.32 -7.70 11.37
CA LEU A 647 -26.69 -7.85 11.85
C LEU A 647 -26.68 -8.09 13.36
N PHE A 648 -27.49 -7.33 14.08
CA PHE A 648 -27.58 -7.37 15.54
C PHE A 648 -29.01 -7.64 16.01
N ASN A 649 -29.12 -8.22 17.20
CA ASN A 649 -30.37 -8.41 17.94
C ASN A 649 -30.30 -7.66 19.27
N SER A 650 -31.21 -6.73 19.50
CA SER A 650 -31.34 -5.93 20.74
C SER A 650 -32.08 -6.69 21.87
N SER A 651 -32.61 -7.89 21.58
CA SER A 651 -33.29 -8.77 22.52
C SER A 651 -32.32 -9.76 23.18
N THR A 652 -32.42 -9.94 24.50
CA THR A 652 -31.57 -10.90 25.26
C THR A 652 -32.05 -12.35 25.17
N LYS A 653 -33.03 -12.65 24.33
CA LYS A 653 -33.50 -14.00 24.02
C LYS A 653 -32.91 -14.43 22.68
N GLY A 654 -32.02 -15.45 22.71
CA GLY A 654 -31.45 -16.03 21.50
C GLY A 654 -32.54 -16.63 20.61
N ASN A 655 -32.36 -16.51 19.29
CA ASN A 655 -33.32 -17.00 18.31
C ASN A 655 -32.94 -18.41 17.86
N SER A 656 -33.92 -19.29 17.65
CA SER A 656 -33.67 -20.66 17.14
C SER A 656 -33.19 -20.70 15.69
N ASN A 657 -33.32 -19.60 14.95
CA ASN A 657 -33.19 -19.52 13.49
C ASN A 657 -31.99 -18.64 13.07
N GLU A 658 -30.97 -18.48 13.91
CA GLU A 658 -29.85 -17.54 13.67
C GLU A 658 -29.07 -17.85 12.38
N ASN A 659 -28.89 -19.14 12.05
CA ASN A 659 -28.27 -19.57 10.78
C ASN A 659 -29.12 -19.22 9.55
N ASP A 660 -30.44 -19.46 9.61
CA ASP A 660 -31.35 -19.17 8.49
C ASP A 660 -31.45 -17.66 8.24
N LEU A 661 -31.48 -16.88 9.33
CA LEU A 661 -31.43 -15.43 9.30
C LEU A 661 -30.11 -14.91 8.71
N ALA A 662 -28.98 -15.53 9.05
CA ALA A 662 -27.69 -15.18 8.47
C ALA A 662 -27.64 -15.46 6.96
N ASN A 663 -28.12 -16.63 6.52
CA ASN A 663 -28.22 -17.02 5.11
C ASN A 663 -29.15 -16.06 4.33
N ALA A 664 -30.29 -15.68 4.93
CA ALA A 664 -31.26 -14.77 4.31
C ALA A 664 -30.66 -13.38 4.07
N VAL A 665 -29.93 -12.82 5.05
CA VAL A 665 -29.24 -11.53 4.89
C VAL A 665 -28.07 -11.64 3.90
N GLU A 666 -27.24 -12.68 3.99
CA GLU A 666 -26.11 -12.88 3.06
C GLU A 666 -26.58 -12.94 1.60
N GLY A 667 -27.68 -13.65 1.33
CA GLY A 667 -28.28 -13.71 -0.01
C GLY A 667 -28.72 -12.33 -0.53
N VAL A 668 -29.42 -11.54 0.28
CA VAL A 668 -29.90 -10.21 -0.14
C VAL A 668 -28.77 -9.19 -0.32
N ILE A 669 -27.67 -9.28 0.46
CA ILE A 669 -26.49 -8.44 0.23
C ILE A 669 -25.74 -8.87 -1.04
N LYS A 670 -25.75 -10.15 -1.42
CA LYS A 670 -25.25 -10.58 -2.75
C LYS A 670 -26.12 -10.07 -3.90
N ASP A 671 -27.45 -10.13 -3.73
CA ASP A 671 -28.40 -9.58 -4.71
C ASP A 671 -28.18 -8.05 -4.90
N LEU A 672 -27.91 -7.32 -3.81
CA LEU A 672 -27.52 -5.89 -3.83
C LEU A 672 -26.20 -5.64 -4.57
N ILE A 673 -25.15 -6.41 -4.26
CA ILE A 673 -23.85 -6.30 -4.93
C ILE A 673 -24.02 -6.49 -6.44
N GLN A 674 -24.73 -7.54 -6.85
CA GLN A 674 -24.94 -7.84 -8.26
C GLN A 674 -25.72 -6.73 -9.00
N ALA A 675 -26.69 -6.10 -8.33
CA ALA A 675 -27.42 -4.95 -8.86
C ALA A 675 -26.51 -3.73 -9.05
N ILE A 676 -25.64 -3.41 -8.08
CA ILE A 676 -24.70 -2.28 -8.19
C ILE A 676 -23.63 -2.54 -9.27
N GLU A 677 -23.11 -3.77 -9.39
CA GLU A 677 -22.21 -4.16 -10.49
C GLU A 677 -22.87 -3.99 -11.87
N THR A 678 -24.16 -4.33 -11.97
CA THR A 678 -24.94 -4.16 -13.22
C THR A 678 -25.16 -2.67 -13.55
N GLU A 679 -25.36 -1.81 -12.55
CA GLU A 679 -25.38 -0.36 -12.77
C GLU A 679 -23.99 0.16 -13.20
N TYR A 680 -22.93 -0.28 -12.52
CA TYR A 680 -21.54 0.11 -12.76
C TYR A 680 -21.07 -0.17 -14.19
N GLN A 681 -21.44 -1.32 -14.76
CA GLN A 681 -21.16 -1.67 -16.17
C GLN A 681 -21.67 -0.64 -17.21
N SER A 682 -22.62 0.22 -16.83
CA SER A 682 -23.18 1.28 -17.70
C SER A 682 -23.05 2.69 -17.10
N VAL A 683 -22.13 2.88 -16.13
CA VAL A 683 -21.99 4.16 -15.43
C VAL A 683 -21.28 5.22 -16.27
N HIS A 684 -20.40 4.81 -17.18
CA HIS A 684 -19.68 5.70 -18.09
C HIS A 684 -20.58 6.31 -19.17
N ASP A 685 -21.69 5.66 -19.52
CA ASP A 685 -22.68 6.16 -20.50
C ASP A 685 -23.65 7.21 -19.93
N ARG A 686 -23.50 7.56 -18.63
CA ARG A 686 -24.46 8.39 -17.89
C ARG A 686 -23.77 9.60 -17.25
N PRO A 687 -24.41 10.79 -17.26
CA PRO A 687 -23.91 11.92 -16.50
C PRO A 687 -23.93 11.61 -15.01
N VAL A 688 -22.88 12.00 -14.30
CA VAL A 688 -22.79 11.83 -12.84
C VAL A 688 -23.84 12.71 -12.17
N GLU A 689 -24.65 12.12 -11.28
CA GLU A 689 -25.74 12.83 -10.62
C GLU A 689 -25.22 13.84 -9.59
N ASN A 690 -25.76 15.06 -9.64
CA ASN A 690 -25.49 16.14 -8.69
C ASN A 690 -26.19 15.93 -7.33
N SER A 691 -25.96 14.75 -6.73
CA SER A 691 -26.45 14.40 -5.39
C SER A 691 -25.73 15.21 -4.31
N GLN A 692 -26.24 15.21 -3.08
CA GLN A 692 -25.52 15.85 -1.97
C GLN A 692 -24.19 15.12 -1.66
N SER A 693 -24.19 13.78 -1.66
CA SER A 693 -22.97 12.98 -1.46
C SER A 693 -21.93 13.27 -2.54
N THR A 694 -22.34 13.33 -3.81
CA THR A 694 -21.46 13.69 -4.95
C THR A 694 -20.76 15.03 -4.70
N ARG A 695 -21.52 16.06 -4.31
CA ARG A 695 -20.97 17.39 -4.02
C ARG A 695 -20.02 17.39 -2.82
N HIS A 696 -20.32 16.67 -1.75
CA HIS A 696 -19.43 16.53 -0.59
C HIS A 696 -18.10 15.85 -0.98
N PHE A 697 -18.15 14.77 -1.79
CA PHE A 697 -16.95 14.09 -2.29
C PHE A 697 -16.11 15.01 -3.18
N LEU A 698 -16.73 15.67 -4.18
CA LEU A 698 -16.05 16.60 -5.08
C LEU A 698 -15.41 17.77 -4.32
N GLN A 699 -16.11 18.34 -3.33
CA GLN A 699 -15.57 19.42 -2.49
C GLN A 699 -14.32 18.97 -1.73
N ALA A 700 -14.37 17.84 -1.02
CA ALA A 700 -13.22 17.32 -0.26
C ALA A 700 -12.01 17.05 -1.17
N ILE A 701 -12.23 16.45 -2.34
CA ILE A 701 -11.20 16.18 -3.35
C ILE A 701 -10.57 17.48 -3.88
N GLN A 702 -11.39 18.48 -4.22
CA GLN A 702 -10.91 19.77 -4.71
C GLN A 702 -10.17 20.59 -3.64
N GLU A 703 -10.62 20.57 -2.39
CA GLU A 703 -9.94 21.22 -1.27
C GLU A 703 -8.60 20.54 -0.96
N HIS A 704 -8.55 19.21 -0.91
CA HIS A 704 -7.31 18.46 -0.72
C HIS A 704 -6.32 18.68 -1.87
N SER A 705 -6.77 18.66 -3.13
CA SER A 705 -5.92 18.94 -4.30
C SER A 705 -5.32 20.35 -4.26
N LYS A 706 -6.07 21.37 -3.78
CA LYS A 706 -5.53 22.72 -3.55
C LYS A 706 -4.44 22.72 -2.46
N LEU A 707 -4.63 21.97 -1.37
CA LEU A 707 -3.61 21.83 -0.33
C LEU A 707 -2.34 21.15 -0.86
N GLU A 708 -2.45 20.05 -1.61
CA GLU A 708 -1.30 19.36 -2.22
C GLU A 708 -0.54 20.26 -3.20
N LYS A 709 -1.26 21.05 -4.02
CA LYS A 709 -0.65 22.07 -4.90
C LYS A 709 0.10 23.15 -4.13
N MET A 710 -0.45 23.65 -3.02
CA MET A 710 0.24 24.64 -2.16
C MET A 710 1.41 24.03 -1.35
N HIS A 711 1.38 22.72 -1.08
CA HIS A 711 2.48 22.01 -0.42
C HIS A 711 3.60 21.61 -1.39
N GLY A 712 3.33 21.61 -2.70
CA GLY A 712 4.29 21.17 -3.73
C GLY A 712 4.41 19.63 -3.83
N GLY A 713 3.40 18.88 -3.39
CA GLY A 713 3.43 17.41 -3.42
C GLY A 713 2.30 16.74 -2.64
N GLN A 714 2.26 15.41 -2.67
CA GLN A 714 1.24 14.62 -1.97
C GLN A 714 1.24 14.88 -0.46
N ILE A 715 0.06 15.10 0.10
CA ILE A 715 -0.17 15.15 1.55
C ILE A 715 -0.76 13.81 1.98
N ARG A 716 -0.18 13.17 3.01
CA ARG A 716 -0.62 11.87 3.51
C ARG A 716 -1.10 11.97 4.96
N PRO A 717 -2.36 12.36 5.23
CA PRO A 717 -2.80 12.64 6.60
C PRO A 717 -2.79 11.40 7.51
N ALA A 718 -2.99 10.20 6.95
CA ALA A 718 -2.88 8.94 7.70
C ALA A 718 -1.43 8.50 8.00
N MET A 719 -0.42 9.25 7.55
CA MET A 719 0.98 8.96 7.85
C MET A 719 1.41 9.73 9.10
N HIS A 720 1.69 8.99 10.19
CA HIS A 720 2.31 9.56 11.38
C HIS A 720 3.66 10.18 11.03
N GLN A 721 4.00 11.32 11.65
CA GLN A 721 5.24 12.03 11.32
C GLN A 721 6.47 11.15 11.58
N PRO A 722 7.41 11.04 10.62
CA PRO A 722 8.65 10.31 10.82
C PRO A 722 9.50 11.00 11.89
N LYS A 723 10.24 10.22 12.69
CA LYS A 723 11.35 10.81 13.46
C LYS A 723 12.49 11.22 12.52
N GLY A 724 12.68 10.48 11.42
CA GLY A 724 13.45 10.89 10.25
C GLY A 724 14.94 11.11 10.53
N SER A 725 15.73 10.05 10.38
CA SER A 725 17.20 10.16 10.42
C SER A 725 17.74 11.09 9.32
N SER A 726 19.00 11.55 9.45
CA SER A 726 19.66 12.35 8.41
C SER A 726 19.66 11.64 7.04
N LEU A 727 19.89 10.32 7.03
CA LEU A 727 19.80 9.47 5.84
C LEU A 727 18.38 9.42 5.28
N PHE A 728 17.36 9.23 6.14
CA PHE A 728 15.95 9.24 5.72
C PHE A 728 15.55 10.56 5.06
N GLN A 729 15.97 11.70 5.62
CA GLN A 729 15.67 13.02 5.07
C GLN A 729 16.32 13.23 3.69
N GLN A 730 17.58 12.81 3.53
CA GLN A 730 18.28 12.84 2.23
C GLN A 730 17.63 11.88 1.21
N ALA A 731 17.22 10.69 1.64
CA ALA A 731 16.59 9.69 0.79
C ALA A 731 15.19 10.11 0.32
N GLU A 732 14.36 10.72 1.17
CA GLU A 732 13.08 11.32 0.77
C GLU A 732 13.28 12.52 -0.17
N GLN A 733 14.25 13.39 0.12
CA GLN A 733 14.58 14.54 -0.74
C GLN A 733 15.04 14.08 -2.14
N LEU A 734 15.92 13.07 -2.20
CA LEU A 734 16.42 12.52 -3.46
C LEU A 734 15.31 11.87 -4.29
N CYS A 735 14.38 11.15 -3.65
CA CYS A 735 13.20 10.60 -4.33
C CYS A 735 12.36 11.71 -4.99
N LYS A 736 12.10 12.80 -4.27
CA LYS A 736 11.35 13.96 -4.78
C LYS A 736 12.09 14.67 -5.92
N GLU A 737 13.41 14.84 -5.81
CA GLU A 737 14.20 15.43 -6.89
C GLU A 737 14.21 14.56 -8.16
N ILE A 738 14.28 13.25 -8.02
CA ILE A 738 14.22 12.31 -9.14
C ILE A 738 12.84 12.42 -9.82
N ASP A 739 11.73 12.39 -9.07
CA ASP A 739 10.38 12.61 -9.60
C ASP A 739 10.24 13.95 -10.34
N CYS A 740 10.69 15.06 -9.73
CA CYS A 740 10.64 16.39 -10.35
C CYS A 740 11.60 16.55 -11.56
N SER A 741 12.56 15.64 -11.74
CA SER A 741 13.54 15.66 -12.85
C SER A 741 13.21 14.72 -14.00
N GLY A 742 12.23 13.83 -13.81
CA GLY A 742 11.81 12.88 -14.83
C GLY A 742 11.23 13.59 -16.07
N PRO A 743 11.30 12.96 -17.26
CA PRO A 743 10.49 13.41 -18.38
C PRO A 743 9.01 13.29 -17.98
N GLY A 744 8.19 14.25 -18.41
CA GLY A 744 6.73 14.12 -18.31
C GLY A 744 6.26 12.82 -19.00
N SER A 745 5.12 12.28 -18.54
CA SER A 745 4.55 11.05 -19.09
C SER A 745 4.28 11.12 -20.60
N ASP A 746 4.09 12.33 -21.13
CA ASP A 746 4.26 12.66 -22.55
C ASP A 746 5.52 13.53 -22.76
N GLY A 747 6.27 13.23 -23.83
CA GLY A 747 7.59 13.77 -24.15
C GLY A 747 7.63 15.24 -24.57
N SER A 748 7.02 16.13 -23.78
CA SER A 748 7.04 17.58 -23.90
C SER A 748 7.94 18.20 -22.81
N PRO A 749 8.63 19.32 -23.08
CA PRO A 749 9.37 20.05 -22.05
C PRO A 749 8.40 20.70 -21.07
N SER A 750 8.79 20.83 -19.79
CA SER A 750 7.95 21.30 -18.69
C SER A 750 7.62 22.79 -18.77
N GLY A 751 6.68 23.15 -19.65
CA GLY A 751 5.93 24.40 -19.57
C GLY A 751 4.92 24.35 -18.43
N GLY A 752 4.86 25.39 -17.61
CA GLY A 752 3.80 25.53 -16.61
C GLY A 752 2.45 25.71 -17.30
N LEU A 753 1.47 24.86 -16.93
CA LEU A 753 0.10 24.97 -17.44
C LEU A 753 -0.69 26.01 -16.64
N ASP A 754 -1.01 27.13 -17.28
CA ASP A 754 -2.11 28.00 -16.85
C ASP A 754 -3.44 27.20 -16.92
N TRP A 755 -4.28 27.35 -15.89
CA TRP A 755 -5.63 26.78 -15.74
C TRP A 755 -6.54 27.74 -14.97
#